data_AF-A0A4Q4ZAS4-F1
#
_entry.id   AF-A0A4Q4ZAS4-F1
#
_cell.length_a   1.000
_cell.length_b   1.000
_cell.length_c   1.000
_cell.angle_alpha   90.00
_cell.angle_beta   90.00
_cell.angle_gamma   90.00
#
_symmetry.space_group_name_H-M   'P 1'
#
loop_
_entity.id
_entity.type
_entity.pdbx_description
1 polymer ?
#
loop_
_entity_poly.entity_id
_entity_poly.type
_entity_poly.pdbx_seq_one_letter_code
_entity_poly.pdbx_strand_id
1 'polypeptide(L)'
;MDPSPDYCKDLNLIRRRRLLLDIKELTDKPYPNIFLHVHDDDLTSACLVLTPANYKPLHLTVRFQDYPDRPPRVEMDSLVSHPNVFNRYICADVLKEGLGYTPAYTLKGIAIQMLSFFSSERVEQDYGGSVSLAQYQKTEHYRSDNFACDKCGFKALPAPRSDQYHLNLYDTLGGDLNLDLEQPPSHGSGSRGPSTFAIQKLPNELLLLILENLEDFEDITRFAKVWPRVSRLIGDFDIIRRRELQCFVTKQTYQVAKLGVGVSVRKGQIASEFDLLSKEAFFTFKVRRSVHGIGFNHWLPLPISRRHWMKTRSDLKRSLDSIKQELRAPSAPYVQLIYHFMNDIVVRLNKVADNVGYESSKSTLRHASEKAIESYSHLFHLLVCMATEDLTVVQSANRLLRNFAEGRRSKADCPNLGHLLIALLVSDVEVTDDLAKAIVTEAITRNVVWLLDGRGANMAELSYLEPAPVSAYRLDRTFEGSRTSYRLLMFSELFRRTARPSHKKPLTEVREELFGRYGAPPRGAARRLAAEVRRLHNINDFPAFLREMGLRNIPSAENFTEVLRQTVVSSMDKGYSRWALTQQEALLLRTYYEPGVPMTPEMREWARQHWYDDVMARPISFFPDHGDGRGRAFFPSRRGRGGISRGRGDLGRRAGSAQNSWDTPPPRLYTHINSHI
;
A
#
# COMPACT_ATOMS: atom_id res chain seq x y z
N MET A 1 -8.60 4.88 -32.96
CA MET A 1 -7.23 5.13 -33.47
C MET A 1 -6.66 3.77 -33.75
N ASP A 2 -6.62 3.37 -35.01
CA ASP A 2 -5.96 2.12 -35.40
C ASP A 2 -4.46 2.23 -35.12
N PRO A 3 -3.85 1.21 -34.49
CA PRO A 3 -2.42 1.24 -34.21
C PRO A 3 -1.61 1.13 -35.51
N SER A 4 -0.62 2.02 -35.66
CA SER A 4 0.36 1.98 -36.75
C SER A 4 1.10 0.62 -36.79
N PRO A 5 1.51 0.11 -37.97
CA PRO A 5 2.26 -1.14 -38.09
C PRO A 5 3.54 -1.22 -37.24
N ASP A 6 4.22 -0.09 -37.02
CA ASP A 6 5.42 -0.02 -36.17
C ASP A 6 5.08 -0.17 -34.67
N TYR A 7 3.88 0.23 -34.26
CA TYR A 7 3.39 0.11 -32.89
C TYR A 7 3.10 -1.35 -32.48
N CYS A 8 2.60 -2.18 -33.41
CA CYS A 8 2.39 -3.61 -33.16
C CYS A 8 3.72 -4.37 -33.04
N LYS A 9 4.79 -3.94 -33.72
CA LYS A 9 6.13 -4.56 -33.62
C LYS A 9 6.75 -4.32 -32.24
N ASP A 10 6.65 -3.10 -31.70
CA ASP A 10 7.20 -2.76 -30.37
C ASP A 10 6.50 -3.55 -29.25
N LEU A 11 5.21 -3.84 -29.40
CA LEU A 11 4.43 -4.59 -28.42
C LEU A 11 4.80 -6.05 -28.32
N ASN A 12 4.88 -6.71 -29.48
CA ASN A 12 5.30 -8.10 -29.55
C ASN A 12 6.73 -8.27 -29.01
N LEU A 13 7.60 -7.27 -29.21
CA LEU A 13 8.94 -7.28 -28.65
C LEU A 13 8.93 -7.23 -27.11
N ILE A 14 8.10 -6.39 -26.49
CA ILE A 14 8.02 -6.30 -25.02
C ILE A 14 7.45 -7.60 -24.42
N ARG A 15 6.37 -8.15 -25.00
CA ARG A 15 5.80 -9.44 -24.56
C ARG A 15 6.81 -10.57 -24.71
N ARG A 16 7.47 -10.67 -25.87
CA ARG A 16 8.50 -11.68 -26.13
C ARG A 16 9.66 -11.56 -25.15
N ARG A 17 10.14 -10.34 -24.88
CA ARG A 17 11.20 -10.11 -23.88
C ARG A 17 10.75 -10.55 -22.48
N ARG A 18 9.53 -10.22 -22.08
CA ARG A 18 8.96 -10.64 -20.79
C ARG A 18 8.92 -12.16 -20.67
N LEU A 19 8.45 -12.85 -21.71
CA LEU A 19 8.37 -14.30 -21.76
C LEU A 19 9.76 -14.95 -21.68
N LEU A 20 10.73 -14.45 -22.45
CA LEU A 20 12.10 -14.97 -22.44
C LEU A 20 12.78 -14.81 -21.07
N LEU A 21 12.53 -13.69 -20.37
CA LEU A 21 13.03 -13.50 -19.00
C LEU A 21 12.48 -14.56 -18.04
N ASP A 22 11.21 -14.89 -18.17
CA ASP A 22 10.55 -15.90 -17.32
C ASP A 22 10.94 -17.33 -17.65
N ILE A 23 11.12 -17.63 -18.94
CA ILE A 23 11.68 -18.91 -19.39
C ILE A 23 13.07 -19.07 -18.80
N LYS A 24 13.94 -18.06 -18.96
CA LYS A 24 15.30 -18.06 -18.40
C LYS A 24 15.29 -18.29 -16.88
N GLU A 25 14.41 -17.61 -16.15
CA GLU A 25 14.26 -17.80 -14.70
C GLU A 25 13.94 -19.25 -14.33
N LEU A 26 13.08 -19.92 -15.09
CA LEU A 26 12.64 -21.29 -14.81
C LEU A 26 13.64 -22.35 -15.31
N THR A 27 14.36 -22.10 -16.40
CA THR A 27 15.36 -23.02 -16.97
C THR A 27 16.69 -22.97 -16.23
N ASP A 28 17.20 -21.78 -15.93
CA ASP A 28 18.52 -21.63 -15.29
C ASP A 28 18.45 -22.01 -13.81
N LYS A 29 17.27 -21.89 -13.19
CA LYS A 29 17.01 -22.22 -11.78
C LYS A 29 15.74 -23.05 -11.65
N PRO A 30 15.79 -24.33 -12.01
CA PRO A 30 14.64 -25.21 -11.93
C PRO A 30 14.12 -25.24 -10.49
N TYR A 31 12.80 -25.23 -10.36
CA TYR A 31 12.15 -25.45 -9.08
C TYR A 31 11.97 -26.97 -8.90
N PRO A 32 12.22 -27.54 -7.71
CA PRO A 32 12.05 -28.98 -7.49
C PRO A 32 10.67 -29.46 -7.96
N ASN A 33 10.62 -30.60 -8.65
CA ASN A 33 9.39 -31.20 -9.18
C ASN A 33 8.67 -30.39 -10.27
N ILE A 34 9.35 -29.42 -10.88
CA ILE A 34 8.84 -28.65 -12.03
C ILE A 34 9.88 -28.67 -13.13
N PHE A 35 9.48 -29.13 -14.31
CA PHE A 35 10.31 -29.11 -15.51
C PHE A 35 9.59 -28.40 -16.64
N LEU A 36 10.24 -27.41 -17.26
CA LEU A 36 9.73 -26.70 -18.43
C LEU A 36 10.62 -27.04 -19.63
N HIS A 37 10.01 -27.51 -20.71
CA HIS A 37 10.65 -27.68 -22.00
C HIS A 37 9.97 -26.78 -23.03
N VAL A 38 10.68 -25.74 -23.47
CA VAL A 38 10.19 -24.83 -24.52
C VAL A 38 10.42 -25.49 -25.88
N HIS A 39 9.43 -25.43 -26.76
CA HIS A 39 9.57 -26.06 -28.07
C HIS A 39 10.60 -25.30 -28.94
N ASP A 40 11.51 -26.05 -29.55
CA ASP A 40 12.58 -25.49 -30.40
C ASP A 40 12.05 -24.65 -31.57
N ASP A 41 10.93 -25.09 -32.16
CA ASP A 41 10.32 -24.47 -33.34
C ASP A 41 9.35 -23.33 -33.00
N ASP A 42 8.86 -23.25 -31.75
CA ASP A 42 7.78 -22.35 -31.35
C ASP A 42 7.90 -21.89 -29.89
N LEU A 43 8.46 -20.69 -29.69
CA LEU A 43 8.55 -20.06 -28.38
C LEU A 43 7.20 -19.67 -27.76
N THR A 44 6.08 -19.79 -28.48
CA THR A 44 4.74 -19.52 -27.96
C THR A 44 4.09 -20.74 -27.31
N SER A 45 4.76 -21.90 -27.32
CA SER A 45 4.32 -23.10 -26.64
C SER A 45 5.44 -23.84 -25.92
N ALA A 46 5.08 -24.53 -24.84
CA ALA A 46 6.02 -25.32 -24.05
C ALA A 46 5.32 -26.51 -23.39
N CYS A 47 6.09 -27.56 -23.09
CA CYS A 47 5.71 -28.63 -22.20
C CYS A 47 6.05 -28.23 -20.75
N LEU A 48 5.10 -28.39 -19.84
CA LEU A 48 5.30 -28.27 -18.40
C LEU A 48 5.04 -29.64 -17.76
N VAL A 49 6.06 -30.19 -17.12
CA VAL A 49 5.96 -31.45 -16.38
C VAL A 49 6.00 -31.15 -14.88
N LEU A 50 4.99 -31.63 -14.16
CA LEU A 50 4.88 -31.48 -12.70
C LEU A 50 4.99 -32.86 -12.05
N THR A 51 5.74 -32.94 -10.95
CA THR A 51 5.91 -34.18 -10.16
C THR A 51 5.37 -34.01 -8.73
N PRO A 52 4.05 -33.86 -8.56
CA PRO A 52 3.42 -33.74 -7.24
C PRO A 52 3.61 -35.01 -6.39
N ALA A 53 3.59 -34.87 -5.06
CA ALA A 53 3.88 -35.98 -4.15
C ALA A 53 2.89 -37.15 -4.21
N ASN A 54 1.61 -36.86 -4.44
CA ASN A 54 0.49 -37.84 -4.35
C ASN A 54 -0.16 -38.16 -5.71
N TYR A 55 0.45 -37.74 -6.80
CA TYR A 55 0.02 -38.09 -8.15
C TYR A 55 1.23 -38.61 -8.94
N LYS A 56 0.97 -39.36 -10.01
CA LYS A 56 2.01 -39.65 -11.03
C LYS A 56 2.49 -38.35 -11.68
N PRO A 57 3.68 -38.33 -12.31
CA PRO A 57 4.12 -37.19 -13.10
C PRO A 57 3.04 -36.76 -14.10
N LEU A 58 2.77 -35.46 -14.17
CA LEU A 58 1.72 -34.87 -14.98
C LEU A 58 2.36 -34.04 -16.08
N HIS A 59 2.00 -34.32 -17.33
CA HIS A 59 2.35 -33.48 -18.47
C HIS A 59 1.22 -32.51 -18.80
N LEU A 60 1.60 -31.24 -19.00
CA LEU A 60 0.74 -30.15 -19.39
C LEU A 60 1.31 -29.41 -20.60
N THR A 61 0.43 -28.96 -21.48
CA THR A 61 0.79 -28.07 -22.59
C THR A 61 0.49 -26.62 -22.19
N VAL A 62 1.48 -25.75 -22.31
CA VAL A 62 1.39 -24.32 -22.00
C VAL A 62 1.46 -23.51 -23.29
N ARG A 63 0.55 -22.55 -23.47
CA ARG A 63 0.53 -21.62 -24.62
C ARG A 63 0.57 -20.16 -24.15
N PHE A 64 1.45 -19.35 -24.74
CA PHE A 64 1.81 -18.00 -24.27
C PHE A 64 1.25 -16.83 -25.10
N GLN A 65 0.22 -17.05 -25.95
CA GLN A 65 -0.24 -16.06 -26.95
C GLN A 65 -0.36 -14.61 -26.44
N ASP A 66 -0.99 -14.39 -25.29
CA ASP A 66 -1.19 -13.05 -24.71
C ASP A 66 -0.43 -12.83 -23.39
N TYR A 67 0.57 -13.66 -23.07
CA TYR A 67 1.36 -13.50 -21.86
C TYR A 67 2.23 -12.23 -21.93
N PRO A 68 2.32 -11.39 -20.87
CA PRO A 68 1.76 -11.54 -19.51
C PRO A 68 0.39 -10.88 -19.32
N ASP A 69 -0.21 -10.31 -20.35
CA ASP A 69 -1.45 -9.54 -20.21
C ASP A 69 -2.61 -10.44 -19.74
N ARG A 70 -2.60 -11.69 -20.22
CA ARG A 70 -3.49 -12.77 -19.82
C ARG A 70 -2.69 -13.95 -19.28
N PRO A 71 -3.29 -14.80 -18.42
CA PRO A 71 -2.63 -16.03 -17.99
C PRO A 71 -2.29 -16.89 -19.22
N PRO A 72 -1.20 -17.67 -19.16
CA PRO A 72 -0.95 -18.66 -20.20
C PRO A 72 -2.09 -19.68 -20.19
N ARG A 73 -2.43 -20.20 -21.37
CA ARG A 73 -3.41 -21.29 -21.48
C ARG A 73 -2.69 -22.59 -21.13
N VAL A 74 -3.12 -23.24 -20.07
CA VAL A 74 -2.55 -24.51 -19.61
C VAL A 74 -3.60 -25.60 -19.79
N GLU A 75 -3.23 -26.65 -20.52
CA GLU A 75 -4.08 -27.80 -20.80
C GLU A 75 -3.46 -29.07 -20.22
N MET A 76 -4.30 -29.93 -19.65
CA MET A 76 -3.86 -31.28 -19.26
C MET A 76 -3.67 -32.14 -20.51
N ASP A 77 -2.55 -32.86 -20.53
CA ASP A 77 -2.31 -33.94 -21.48
C ASP A 77 -2.36 -35.30 -20.80
N SER A 78 -1.77 -35.40 -19.61
CA SER A 78 -1.88 -36.59 -18.76
C SER A 78 -3.30 -36.79 -18.23
N LEU A 79 -3.71 -38.05 -18.13
CA LEU A 79 -5.00 -38.43 -17.53
C LEU A 79 -4.91 -38.34 -16.00
N VAL A 80 -5.73 -37.47 -15.40
CA VAL A 80 -5.78 -37.22 -13.94
C VAL A 80 -7.21 -37.17 -13.41
N SER A 81 -7.42 -37.79 -12.24
CA SER A 81 -8.63 -37.70 -11.40
C SER A 81 -8.45 -36.53 -10.44
N HIS A 82 -9.16 -35.44 -10.70
CA HIS A 82 -9.12 -34.25 -9.85
C HIS A 82 -10.46 -33.50 -9.94
N PRO A 83 -11.01 -32.99 -8.82
CA PRO A 83 -12.35 -32.37 -8.80
C PRO A 83 -12.47 -31.14 -9.70
N ASN A 84 -11.35 -30.43 -9.90
CA ASN A 84 -11.29 -29.20 -10.70
C ASN A 84 -10.58 -29.39 -12.05
N VAL A 85 -10.46 -30.63 -12.54
CA VAL A 85 -9.95 -30.93 -13.89
C VAL A 85 -11.05 -31.59 -14.70
N PHE A 86 -11.38 -30.99 -15.84
CA PHE A 86 -12.46 -31.41 -16.72
C PHE A 86 -11.88 -31.72 -18.11
N ASN A 87 -11.60 -33.00 -18.36
CA ASN A 87 -10.86 -33.44 -19.54
C ASN A 87 -9.50 -32.71 -19.62
N ARG A 88 -9.31 -31.81 -20.59
CA ARG A 88 -8.08 -31.01 -20.74
C ARG A 88 -8.11 -29.68 -19.99
N TYR A 89 -9.28 -29.24 -19.53
CA TYR A 89 -9.45 -27.95 -18.88
C TYR A 89 -9.15 -28.01 -17.39
N ILE A 90 -8.41 -27.04 -16.88
CA ILE A 90 -8.07 -26.90 -15.46
C ILE A 90 -8.78 -25.68 -14.89
N CYS A 91 -9.62 -25.91 -13.88
CA CYS A 91 -10.34 -24.86 -13.17
C CYS A 91 -9.52 -24.39 -11.96
N ALA A 92 -8.47 -23.59 -12.23
CA ALA A 92 -7.60 -23.00 -11.20
C ALA A 92 -7.60 -21.48 -11.30
N ASP A 93 -7.73 -20.78 -10.17
CA ASP A 93 -7.85 -19.32 -10.14
C ASP A 93 -6.64 -18.58 -10.70
N VAL A 94 -5.44 -19.14 -10.56
CA VAL A 94 -4.19 -18.62 -11.15
C VAL A 94 -4.24 -18.55 -12.69
N LEU A 95 -5.11 -19.35 -13.32
CA LEU A 95 -5.31 -19.40 -14.77
C LEU A 95 -6.57 -18.62 -15.22
N LYS A 96 -7.31 -18.02 -14.29
CA LYS A 96 -8.54 -17.27 -14.58
C LYS A 96 -8.31 -15.77 -14.53
N GLU A 97 -8.71 -15.08 -15.59
CA GLU A 97 -8.74 -13.62 -15.65
C GLU A 97 -9.68 -13.05 -14.57
N GLY A 98 -9.20 -12.12 -13.75
CA GLY A 98 -10.02 -11.35 -12.81
C GLY A 98 -10.33 -12.02 -11.46
N LEU A 99 -9.99 -13.30 -11.27
CA LEU A 99 -10.19 -14.03 -10.01
C LEU A 99 -8.88 -14.23 -9.24
N GLY A 100 -7.86 -14.84 -9.87
CA GLY A 100 -6.56 -15.11 -9.24
C GLY A 100 -5.33 -14.70 -10.05
N TYR A 101 -5.44 -14.54 -11.37
CA TYR A 101 -4.31 -14.10 -12.19
C TYR A 101 -4.02 -12.60 -12.05
N THR A 102 -2.73 -12.27 -11.97
CA THR A 102 -2.21 -10.92 -12.15
C THR A 102 -1.01 -10.95 -13.10
N PRO A 103 -0.86 -9.97 -14.02
CA PRO A 103 0.33 -9.84 -14.86
C PRO A 103 1.66 -9.67 -14.09
N ALA A 104 1.58 -9.50 -12.76
CA ALA A 104 2.73 -9.51 -11.88
C ALA A 104 3.40 -10.88 -11.75
N TYR A 105 2.64 -11.96 -11.93
CA TYR A 105 3.11 -13.34 -11.78
C TYR A 105 4.13 -13.70 -12.86
N THR A 106 5.21 -14.36 -12.42
CA THR A 106 6.17 -14.99 -13.30
C THR A 106 5.69 -16.38 -13.71
N LEU A 107 6.17 -16.90 -14.84
CA LEU A 107 5.92 -18.27 -15.26
C LEU A 107 6.31 -19.27 -14.17
N LYS A 108 7.43 -19.01 -13.47
CA LYS A 108 7.84 -19.77 -12.29
C LYS A 108 6.78 -19.73 -11.18
N GLY A 109 6.28 -18.54 -10.83
CA GLY A 109 5.22 -18.39 -9.84
C GLY A 109 3.90 -19.08 -10.23
N ILE A 110 3.56 -19.10 -11.52
CA ILE A 110 2.39 -19.83 -12.04
C ILE A 110 2.62 -21.34 -11.92
N ALA A 111 3.79 -21.84 -12.34
CA ALA A 111 4.13 -23.26 -12.26
C ALA A 111 4.15 -23.78 -10.81
N ILE A 112 4.68 -22.99 -9.85
CA ILE A 112 4.66 -23.33 -8.42
C ILE A 112 3.22 -23.40 -7.90
N GLN A 113 2.37 -22.44 -8.24
CA GLN A 113 0.95 -22.49 -7.87
C GLN A 113 0.25 -23.71 -8.47
N MET A 114 0.59 -24.09 -9.71
CA MET A 114 0.08 -25.30 -10.36
C MET A 114 0.56 -26.57 -9.65
N LEU A 115 1.83 -26.67 -9.29
CA LEU A 115 2.34 -27.80 -8.50
C LEU A 115 1.62 -27.89 -7.14
N SER A 116 1.42 -26.75 -6.47
CA SER A 116 0.69 -26.67 -5.21
C SER A 116 -0.77 -27.09 -5.35
N PHE A 117 -1.42 -26.73 -6.46
CA PHE A 117 -2.81 -27.12 -6.75
C PHE A 117 -2.98 -28.64 -6.80
N PHE A 118 -2.01 -29.38 -7.37
CA PHE A 118 -2.04 -30.85 -7.39
C PHE A 118 -1.49 -31.50 -6.11
N SER A 119 -0.72 -30.77 -5.31
CA SER A 119 -0.07 -31.30 -4.10
C SER A 119 -0.82 -31.00 -2.81
N SER A 120 -1.85 -30.16 -2.83
CA SER A 120 -2.58 -29.76 -1.62
C SER A 120 -3.47 -30.89 -1.07
N GLU A 121 -3.79 -30.85 0.21
CA GLU A 121 -4.75 -31.80 0.79
C GLU A 121 -6.20 -31.49 0.37
N ARG A 122 -6.47 -30.22 0.13
CA ARG A 122 -7.78 -29.68 -0.20
C ARG A 122 -7.67 -28.62 -1.29
N VAL A 123 -8.70 -28.52 -2.11
CA VAL A 123 -8.82 -27.51 -3.17
C VAL A 123 -10.15 -26.78 -3.06
N GLU A 124 -10.13 -25.47 -3.23
CA GLU A 124 -11.33 -24.63 -3.21
C GLU A 124 -12.21 -24.89 -4.44
N GLN A 125 -13.51 -24.67 -4.28
CA GLN A 125 -14.51 -24.86 -5.33
C GLN A 125 -15.12 -23.52 -5.75
N ASP A 126 -15.40 -23.36 -7.05
CA ASP A 126 -15.99 -22.13 -7.60
C ASP A 126 -17.38 -21.81 -7.02
N TYR A 127 -18.11 -22.82 -6.54
CA TYR A 127 -19.40 -22.68 -5.87
C TYR A 127 -19.30 -22.49 -4.34
N GLY A 128 -18.09 -22.35 -3.81
CA GLY A 128 -17.80 -22.18 -2.39
C GLY A 128 -17.52 -23.50 -1.66
N GLY A 129 -16.64 -23.43 -0.66
CA GLY A 129 -16.16 -24.58 0.11
C GLY A 129 -14.85 -25.16 -0.44
N SER A 130 -14.38 -26.25 0.17
CA SER A 130 -13.18 -26.98 -0.28
C SER A 130 -13.43 -28.48 -0.29
N VAL A 131 -12.85 -29.18 -1.27
CA VAL A 131 -12.93 -30.63 -1.45
C VAL A 131 -11.58 -31.25 -1.10
N SER A 132 -11.59 -32.38 -0.38
CA SER A 132 -10.37 -33.13 -0.10
C SER A 132 -9.93 -33.94 -1.31
N LEU A 133 -8.64 -33.90 -1.62
CA LEU A 133 -8.06 -34.63 -2.76
C LEU A 133 -7.82 -36.12 -2.48
N ALA A 134 -7.88 -36.56 -1.22
CA ALA A 134 -7.54 -37.92 -0.81
C ALA A 134 -8.36 -39.00 -1.55
N GLN A 135 -9.66 -38.76 -1.81
CA GLN A 135 -10.49 -39.71 -2.54
C GLN A 135 -10.10 -39.82 -4.02
N TYR A 136 -9.66 -38.72 -4.63
CA TYR A 136 -9.26 -38.66 -6.03
C TYR A 136 -7.89 -39.31 -6.22
N GLN A 137 -6.94 -39.03 -5.32
CA GLN A 137 -5.61 -39.64 -5.31
C GLN A 137 -5.66 -41.16 -5.16
N LYS A 138 -6.58 -41.71 -4.35
CA LYS A 138 -6.78 -43.17 -4.24
C LYS A 138 -7.20 -43.82 -5.56
N THR A 139 -8.00 -43.13 -6.38
CA THR A 139 -8.44 -43.65 -7.68
C THR A 139 -7.37 -43.55 -8.77
N GLU A 140 -6.34 -42.74 -8.57
CA GLU A 140 -5.27 -42.52 -9.56
C GLU A 140 -4.32 -43.68 -9.73
N HIS A 141 -4.02 -44.41 -8.66
CA HIS A 141 -3.12 -45.57 -8.70
C HIS A 141 -3.58 -46.66 -9.69
N TYR A 142 -4.86 -46.69 -10.05
CA TYR A 142 -5.44 -47.68 -10.95
C TYR A 142 -5.63 -47.19 -12.40
N ARG A 143 -5.35 -45.91 -12.70
CA ARG A 143 -5.55 -45.33 -14.03
C ARG A 143 -4.29 -45.41 -14.88
N SER A 144 -4.32 -46.27 -15.90
CA SER A 144 -3.32 -46.27 -16.97
C SER A 144 -3.41 -44.96 -17.75
N ASP A 145 -2.26 -44.32 -17.93
CA ASP A 145 -2.09 -43.19 -18.83
C ASP A 145 -1.02 -43.59 -19.85
N ASN A 146 -1.35 -43.46 -21.12
CA ASN A 146 -0.48 -43.85 -22.23
C ASN A 146 0.03 -42.61 -22.97
N PHE A 147 -0.14 -41.41 -22.39
CA PHE A 147 0.34 -40.18 -23.01
C PHE A 147 1.87 -40.20 -23.12
N ALA A 148 2.35 -39.91 -24.33
CA ALA A 148 3.74 -39.70 -24.64
C ALA A 148 3.87 -38.39 -25.44
N CYS A 149 4.90 -37.60 -25.13
CA CYS A 149 5.19 -36.35 -25.79
C CYS A 149 6.47 -36.47 -26.62
N ASP A 150 6.35 -36.29 -27.94
CA ASP A 150 7.49 -36.33 -28.86
C ASP A 150 8.40 -35.09 -28.75
N LYS A 151 7.90 -33.99 -28.15
CA LYS A 151 8.66 -32.75 -27.99
C LYS A 151 9.62 -32.82 -26.80
N CYS A 152 9.11 -33.09 -25.60
CA CYS A 152 9.94 -33.15 -24.39
C CYS A 152 10.40 -34.56 -23.99
N GLY A 153 9.97 -35.60 -24.72
CA GLY A 153 10.31 -36.99 -24.42
C GLY A 153 9.55 -37.61 -23.23
N PHE A 154 8.57 -36.90 -22.67
CA PHE A 154 7.75 -37.40 -21.56
C PHE A 154 7.02 -38.68 -21.96
N LYS A 155 7.02 -39.68 -21.08
CA LYS A 155 6.24 -40.91 -21.21
C LYS A 155 5.55 -41.20 -19.89
N ALA A 156 4.23 -41.29 -19.90
CA ALA A 156 3.48 -41.74 -18.74
C ALA A 156 3.92 -43.18 -18.39
N LEU A 157 4.37 -43.38 -17.15
CA LEU A 157 4.70 -44.73 -16.67
C LEU A 157 3.39 -45.52 -16.48
N PRO A 158 3.31 -46.77 -16.96
CA PRO A 158 2.19 -47.65 -16.65
C PRO A 158 2.13 -47.91 -15.13
N ALA A 159 0.92 -48.06 -14.58
CA ALA A 159 0.71 -48.21 -13.14
C ALA A 159 1.62 -49.30 -12.53
N PRO A 160 2.36 -49.00 -11.44
CA PRO A 160 3.24 -49.98 -10.82
C PRO A 160 2.41 -51.10 -10.17
N ARG A 161 2.83 -52.35 -10.40
CA ARG A 161 2.44 -53.49 -9.53
C ARG A 161 3.04 -53.22 -8.14
N SER A 162 2.29 -53.55 -7.10
CA SER A 162 2.37 -53.06 -5.72
C SER A 162 3.68 -53.23 -4.93
N ASP A 163 4.82 -53.63 -5.52
CA ASP A 163 5.98 -54.08 -4.74
C ASP A 163 7.33 -53.43 -5.12
N GLN A 164 7.36 -52.19 -5.61
CA GLN A 164 8.64 -51.45 -5.78
C GLN A 164 8.53 -50.01 -5.31
N TYR A 165 8.64 -49.83 -3.98
CA TYR A 165 9.16 -48.58 -3.43
C TYR A 165 10.69 -48.59 -3.62
N HIS A 166 11.22 -47.44 -4.06
CA HIS A 166 12.60 -47.18 -4.49
C HIS A 166 12.94 -47.55 -5.94
N LEU A 167 12.59 -46.66 -6.87
CA LEU A 167 13.47 -46.37 -8.00
C LEU A 167 13.58 -44.86 -8.20
N ASN A 168 14.79 -44.36 -7.94
CA ASN A 168 15.25 -43.01 -8.17
C ASN A 168 15.19 -42.67 -9.67
N LEU A 169 14.26 -41.82 -10.06
CA LEU A 169 14.27 -41.19 -11.39
C LEU A 169 15.22 -39.97 -11.41
N TYR A 170 16.45 -40.20 -10.96
CA TYR A 170 17.62 -39.34 -11.15
C TYR A 170 18.81 -40.10 -11.76
N ASP A 171 18.74 -41.44 -11.89
CA ASP A 171 19.85 -42.28 -12.34
C ASP A 171 19.86 -42.59 -13.85
N THR A 172 18.89 -42.11 -14.63
CA THR A 172 18.76 -42.50 -16.06
C THR A 172 19.02 -41.38 -17.07
N LEU A 173 19.69 -40.31 -16.63
CA LEU A 173 20.35 -39.34 -17.50
C LEU A 173 21.72 -38.95 -16.90
N GLY A 174 22.65 -39.92 -16.91
CA GLY A 174 24.08 -39.67 -16.95
C GLY A 174 24.76 -39.24 -15.64
N GLY A 175 24.96 -40.20 -14.73
CA GLY A 175 26.13 -40.20 -13.86
C GLY A 175 27.29 -40.90 -14.57
N ASP A 176 28.42 -40.21 -14.72
CA ASP A 176 29.76 -40.73 -14.39
C ASP A 176 30.84 -39.77 -14.89
N LEU A 177 31.36 -38.96 -13.96
CA LEU A 177 32.77 -38.57 -13.92
C LEU A 177 33.15 -38.50 -12.45
N ASN A 178 33.51 -39.65 -11.89
CA ASN A 178 34.40 -39.73 -10.74
C ASN A 178 35.70 -38.99 -11.12
N LEU A 179 35.90 -37.81 -10.56
CA LEU A 179 37.24 -37.23 -10.48
C LEU A 179 37.91 -37.86 -9.26
N ASP A 180 38.62 -38.96 -9.53
CA ASP A 180 39.67 -39.45 -8.66
C ASP A 180 40.63 -38.29 -8.34
N LEU A 181 40.85 -38.07 -7.05
CA LEU A 181 41.90 -37.20 -6.54
C LEU A 181 43.25 -37.88 -6.79
N GLU A 182 43.71 -37.84 -8.04
CA GLU A 182 45.11 -38.14 -8.35
C GLU A 182 46.01 -37.05 -7.76
N GLN A 183 46.98 -37.48 -6.96
CA GLN A 183 48.10 -36.65 -6.53
C GLN A 183 48.87 -36.17 -7.77
N PRO A 184 49.34 -34.91 -7.82
CA PRO A 184 50.05 -34.41 -8.98
C PRO A 184 51.43 -35.08 -9.09
N PRO A 185 51.91 -35.37 -10.33
CA PRO A 185 53.27 -35.85 -10.52
C PRO A 185 54.27 -34.77 -10.12
N SER A 186 55.27 -35.17 -9.35
CA SER A 186 56.51 -34.43 -9.16
C SER A 186 57.36 -34.46 -10.43
N HIS A 187 58.11 -33.38 -10.66
CA HIS A 187 59.06 -33.07 -11.76
C HIS A 187 58.47 -32.29 -12.93
N GLY A 188 59.02 -31.17 -13.40
CA GLY A 188 60.12 -30.33 -12.94
C GLY A 188 60.20 -29.08 -13.82
N SER A 189 60.73 -27.99 -13.24
CA SER A 189 61.29 -26.81 -13.92
C SER A 189 60.45 -26.11 -15.02
N GLY A 190 59.74 -25.05 -14.62
CA GLY A 190 59.30 -24.01 -15.56
C GLY A 190 57.94 -23.35 -15.32
N SER A 191 57.42 -23.29 -14.09
CA SER A 191 56.10 -22.67 -13.84
C SER A 191 56.22 -21.14 -13.68
N ARG A 192 55.72 -20.38 -14.65
CA ARG A 192 55.09 -19.08 -14.31
C ARG A 192 53.92 -19.43 -13.39
N GLY A 193 54.07 -19.20 -12.09
CA GLY A 193 53.04 -19.51 -11.10
C GLY A 193 51.68 -18.93 -11.51
N PRO A 194 50.55 -19.57 -11.13
CA PRO A 194 49.23 -19.06 -11.45
C PRO A 194 49.17 -17.61 -10.98
N SER A 195 48.91 -16.68 -11.89
CA SER A 195 48.76 -15.27 -11.53
C SER A 195 47.58 -15.18 -10.58
N THR A 196 47.84 -15.14 -9.27
CA THR A 196 46.79 -15.00 -8.27
C THR A 196 46.17 -13.63 -8.46
N PHE A 197 44.99 -13.59 -9.09
CA PHE A 197 44.24 -12.38 -9.25
C PHE A 197 43.81 -11.90 -7.86
N ALA A 198 44.43 -10.83 -7.38
CA ALA A 198 44.10 -10.26 -6.08
C ALA A 198 42.76 -9.52 -6.18
N ILE A 199 41.65 -10.28 -6.13
CA ILE A 199 40.28 -9.74 -6.17
C ILE A 199 40.10 -8.61 -5.13
N GLN A 200 40.81 -8.72 -4.00
CA GLN A 200 40.87 -7.72 -2.93
C GLN A 200 41.36 -6.34 -3.39
N LYS A 201 42.20 -6.28 -4.44
CA LYS A 201 42.76 -5.03 -5.02
C LYS A 201 41.88 -4.44 -6.12
N LEU A 202 40.79 -5.10 -6.50
CA LEU A 202 39.87 -4.54 -7.50
C LEU A 202 39.33 -3.18 -7.02
N PRO A 203 39.26 -2.16 -7.88
CA PRO A 203 38.53 -0.92 -7.61
C PRO A 203 37.04 -1.19 -7.34
N ASN A 204 36.37 -0.27 -6.63
CA ASN A 204 34.95 -0.42 -6.30
C ASN A 204 34.09 -0.48 -7.56
N GLU A 205 34.48 0.25 -8.62
CA GLU A 205 33.80 0.33 -9.90
C GLU A 205 33.73 -1.04 -10.58
N LEU A 206 34.83 -1.81 -10.55
CA LEU A 206 34.87 -3.15 -11.11
C LEU A 206 34.07 -4.15 -10.26
N LEU A 207 34.10 -4.01 -8.93
CA LEU A 207 33.27 -4.82 -8.04
C LEU A 207 31.77 -4.53 -8.24
N LEU A 208 31.39 -3.28 -8.46
CA LEU A 208 30.01 -2.90 -8.75
C LEU A 208 29.55 -3.47 -10.11
N LEU A 209 30.41 -3.46 -11.13
CA LEU A 209 30.11 -4.12 -12.40
C LEU A 209 29.90 -5.63 -12.21
N ILE A 210 30.72 -6.29 -11.39
CA ILE A 210 30.52 -7.72 -11.06
C ILE A 210 29.17 -7.90 -10.35
N LEU A 211 28.88 -7.09 -9.32
CA LEU A 211 27.63 -7.14 -8.56
C LEU A 211 26.39 -6.83 -9.41
N GLU A 212 26.51 -6.01 -10.46
CA GLU A 212 25.43 -5.75 -11.42
C GLU A 212 25.16 -6.94 -12.34
N ASN A 213 26.19 -7.74 -12.65
CA ASN A 213 26.06 -8.94 -13.49
C ASN A 213 25.68 -10.22 -12.69
N LEU A 214 25.79 -10.20 -11.36
CA LEU A 214 25.23 -11.28 -10.53
C LEU A 214 23.70 -11.20 -10.56
N GLU A 215 23.05 -11.96 -11.44
CA GLU A 215 21.59 -11.90 -11.60
C GLU A 215 20.84 -12.37 -10.33
N ASP A 216 21.41 -13.29 -9.56
CA ASP A 216 20.79 -13.88 -8.38
C ASP A 216 20.89 -13.03 -7.11
N PHE A 217 19.76 -12.87 -6.42
CA PHE A 217 19.72 -12.35 -5.07
C PHE A 217 20.48 -13.25 -4.08
N GLU A 218 20.39 -14.58 -4.24
CA GLU A 218 21.07 -15.52 -3.36
C GLU A 218 22.59 -15.41 -3.47
N ASP A 219 23.13 -15.34 -4.69
CA ASP A 219 24.57 -15.16 -4.92
C ASP A 219 25.06 -13.82 -4.37
N ILE A 220 24.31 -12.74 -4.56
CA ILE A 220 24.63 -11.44 -3.97
C ILE A 220 24.67 -11.53 -2.44
N THR A 221 23.70 -12.21 -1.83
CA THR A 221 23.60 -12.36 -0.38
C THR A 221 24.73 -13.24 0.17
N ARG A 222 25.03 -14.36 -0.48
CA ARG A 222 26.17 -15.23 -0.17
C ARG A 222 27.48 -14.44 -0.29
N PHE A 223 27.64 -13.65 -1.34
CA PHE A 223 28.84 -12.85 -1.55
C PHE A 223 29.01 -11.75 -0.50
N ALA A 224 27.91 -11.07 -0.13
CA ALA A 224 27.88 -10.11 0.97
C ALA A 224 28.26 -10.75 2.31
N LYS A 225 27.76 -11.95 2.58
CA LYS A 225 28.02 -12.69 3.82
C LYS A 225 29.49 -13.07 3.96
N VAL A 226 30.15 -13.43 2.85
CA VAL A 226 31.55 -13.87 2.86
C VAL A 226 32.52 -12.70 2.82
N TRP A 227 32.16 -11.55 2.23
CA TRP A 227 33.08 -10.41 2.07
C TRP A 227 32.49 -9.06 2.53
N PRO A 228 32.97 -8.52 3.68
CA PRO A 228 32.45 -7.27 4.25
C PRO A 228 32.57 -6.04 3.33
N ARG A 229 33.58 -5.97 2.44
CA ARG A 229 33.71 -4.89 1.45
C ARG A 229 32.55 -4.92 0.45
N VAL A 230 32.18 -6.10 -0.03
CA VAL A 230 31.03 -6.30 -0.92
C VAL A 230 29.73 -5.99 -0.19
N SER A 231 29.57 -6.42 1.06
CA SER A 231 28.40 -6.05 1.87
C SER A 231 28.23 -4.54 1.98
N ARG A 232 29.32 -3.79 2.20
CA ARG A 232 29.30 -2.33 2.18
C ARG A 232 28.93 -1.78 0.82
N LEU A 233 29.51 -2.27 -0.28
CA LEU A 233 29.18 -1.80 -1.63
C LEU A 233 27.72 -2.04 -2.01
N ILE A 234 27.18 -3.23 -1.78
CA ILE A 234 25.75 -3.55 -1.98
C ILE A 234 24.90 -2.55 -1.23
N GLY A 235 25.27 -2.37 0.04
CA GLY A 235 24.62 -1.48 0.97
C GLY A 235 25.06 -0.04 0.88
N ASP A 236 25.86 0.43 -0.08
CA ASP A 236 26.27 1.83 -0.30
C ASP A 236 25.70 2.35 -1.63
N PHE A 237 25.59 1.45 -2.62
CA PHE A 237 25.06 1.72 -3.95
C PHE A 237 23.63 1.20 -4.15
N ASP A 238 22.96 0.78 -3.06
CA ASP A 238 21.56 0.29 -3.04
C ASP A 238 21.28 -0.78 -4.12
N ILE A 239 22.21 -1.73 -4.30
CA ILE A 239 22.18 -2.70 -5.40
C ILE A 239 20.88 -3.51 -5.43
N ILE A 240 20.39 -3.95 -4.27
CA ILE A 240 19.13 -4.70 -4.16
C ILE A 240 17.95 -3.84 -4.63
N ARG A 241 17.82 -2.63 -4.10
CA ARG A 241 16.74 -1.70 -4.47
C ARG A 241 16.76 -1.41 -5.97
N ARG A 242 17.93 -1.17 -6.55
CA ARG A 242 18.06 -0.89 -8.00
C ARG A 242 17.48 -2.00 -8.88
N ARG A 243 17.53 -3.25 -8.41
CA ARG A 243 16.95 -4.42 -9.10
C ARG A 243 15.43 -4.48 -8.93
N GLU A 244 14.92 -4.08 -7.77
CA GLU A 244 13.48 -4.03 -7.48
C GLU A 244 12.75 -2.89 -8.23
N LEU A 245 13.49 -1.86 -8.66
CA LEU A 245 12.96 -0.70 -9.40
C LEU A 245 12.64 -1.04 -10.87
N GLN A 246 11.65 -1.91 -11.06
CA GLN A 246 11.18 -2.37 -12.36
C GLN A 246 9.66 -2.38 -12.44
N CYS A 247 9.12 -2.34 -13.66
CA CYS A 247 7.69 -2.51 -13.86
C CYS A 247 7.26 -3.92 -13.43
N PHE A 248 6.22 -4.03 -12.58
CA PHE A 248 5.77 -5.34 -12.10
C PHE A 248 5.22 -6.24 -13.23
N VAL A 249 4.76 -5.65 -14.34
CA VAL A 249 4.20 -6.33 -15.52
C VAL A 249 5.29 -6.74 -16.50
N THR A 250 6.06 -5.77 -17.00
CA THR A 250 7.03 -6.00 -18.09
C THR A 250 8.41 -6.43 -17.59
N LYS A 251 8.66 -6.31 -16.28
CA LYS A 251 9.98 -6.46 -15.63
C LYS A 251 11.07 -5.57 -16.24
N GLN A 252 10.70 -4.52 -16.98
CA GLN A 252 11.65 -3.54 -17.46
C GLN A 252 12.06 -2.60 -16.33
N THR A 253 13.36 -2.39 -16.18
CA THR A 253 13.93 -1.51 -15.15
C THR A 253 13.72 -0.03 -15.46
N TYR A 254 13.85 0.82 -14.43
CA TYR A 254 13.81 2.28 -14.55
C TYR A 254 14.87 2.87 -15.50
N GLN A 255 15.90 2.10 -15.86
CA GLN A 255 16.94 2.57 -16.78
C GLN A 255 16.42 2.66 -18.21
N VAL A 256 15.53 1.75 -18.59
CA VAL A 256 14.99 1.63 -19.96
C VAL A 256 13.57 2.18 -20.04
N ALA A 257 12.70 1.80 -19.10
CA ALA A 257 11.28 2.12 -19.16
C ALA A 257 10.93 3.42 -18.41
N LYS A 258 9.86 4.07 -18.88
CA LYS A 258 9.22 5.19 -18.19
C LYS A 258 8.34 4.66 -17.07
N LEU A 259 8.87 4.61 -15.87
CA LEU A 259 8.16 4.12 -14.68
C LEU A 259 7.37 5.20 -13.94
N GLY A 260 6.25 4.78 -13.38
CA GLY A 260 5.34 5.54 -12.54
C GLY A 260 4.49 4.60 -11.69
N VAL A 261 3.34 5.06 -11.23
CA VAL A 261 2.39 4.27 -10.44
C VAL A 261 0.97 4.41 -10.94
N GLY A 262 0.18 3.35 -10.78
CA GLY A 262 -1.26 3.39 -11.01
C GLY A 262 -1.96 4.21 -9.92
N VAL A 263 -2.79 5.18 -10.30
CA VAL A 263 -3.52 6.06 -9.38
C VAL A 263 -5.02 5.89 -9.58
N SER A 264 -5.74 5.69 -8.49
CA SER A 264 -7.20 5.67 -8.46
C SER A 264 -7.74 6.95 -7.85
N VAL A 265 -8.77 7.50 -8.46
CA VAL A 265 -9.54 8.61 -7.91
C VAL A 265 -10.95 8.12 -7.66
N ARG A 266 -11.38 8.07 -6.40
CA ARG A 266 -12.71 7.58 -6.03
C ARG A 266 -13.32 8.46 -4.97
N LYS A 267 -14.55 8.93 -5.21
CA LYS A 267 -15.24 9.85 -4.31
C LYS A 267 -14.32 10.98 -3.87
N GLY A 268 -13.58 11.60 -4.79
CA GLY A 268 -12.64 12.71 -4.52
C GLY A 268 -11.43 12.37 -3.64
N GLN A 269 -11.13 11.09 -3.39
CA GLN A 269 -9.91 10.63 -2.75
C GLN A 269 -8.96 10.04 -3.78
N ILE A 270 -7.67 10.28 -3.61
CA ILE A 270 -6.60 9.75 -4.44
C ILE A 270 -5.92 8.59 -3.70
N ALA A 271 -5.71 7.47 -4.40
CA ALA A 271 -5.02 6.31 -3.86
C ALA A 271 -4.10 5.66 -4.89
N SER A 272 -3.09 4.95 -4.42
CA SER A 272 -2.21 4.09 -5.20
C SER A 272 -1.65 3.02 -4.27
N GLU A 273 -1.34 1.84 -4.80
CA GLU A 273 -0.56 0.80 -4.10
C GLU A 273 0.96 0.98 -4.29
N PHE A 274 1.37 1.97 -5.07
CA PHE A 274 2.77 2.27 -5.40
C PHE A 274 3.54 1.11 -6.02
N ASP A 275 2.82 0.15 -6.62
CA ASP A 275 3.43 -0.87 -7.45
C ASP A 275 3.92 -0.22 -8.76
N LEU A 276 5.22 -0.29 -9.04
CA LEU A 276 5.82 0.38 -10.19
C LEU A 276 5.27 -0.17 -11.51
N LEU A 277 4.74 0.72 -12.32
CA LEU A 277 4.11 0.43 -13.60
C LEU A 277 4.73 1.27 -14.70
N SER A 278 5.14 0.65 -15.80
CA SER A 278 5.62 1.39 -16.97
C SER A 278 4.49 2.12 -17.68
N LYS A 279 4.83 3.20 -18.36
CA LYS A 279 3.91 3.94 -19.24
C LYS A 279 3.30 2.99 -20.29
N GLU A 280 4.11 2.12 -20.86
CA GLU A 280 3.72 1.13 -21.86
C GLU A 280 2.73 0.11 -21.27
N ALA A 281 2.97 -0.38 -20.06
CA ALA A 281 2.03 -1.30 -19.40
C ALA A 281 0.67 -0.65 -19.11
N PHE A 282 0.67 0.64 -18.73
CA PHE A 282 -0.57 1.34 -18.50
C PHE A 282 -1.33 1.69 -19.79
N PHE A 283 -0.66 2.37 -20.74
CA PHE A 283 -1.34 2.91 -21.92
C PHE A 283 -1.52 1.86 -23.02
N THR A 284 -0.60 0.92 -23.13
CA THR A 284 -0.58 -0.05 -24.21
C THR A 284 -1.15 -1.39 -23.79
N PHE A 285 -0.63 -2.01 -22.72
CA PHE A 285 -1.20 -3.26 -22.18
C PHE A 285 -2.51 -3.07 -21.41
N LYS A 286 -2.98 -1.82 -21.28
CA LYS A 286 -4.25 -1.47 -20.61
C LYS A 286 -4.36 -2.03 -19.18
N VAL A 287 -3.23 -2.17 -18.48
CA VAL A 287 -3.23 -2.65 -17.09
C VAL A 287 -3.93 -1.63 -16.21
N ARG A 288 -4.94 -2.06 -15.45
CA ARG A 288 -5.78 -1.21 -14.58
C ARG A 288 -5.91 -1.73 -13.15
N ARG A 289 -5.10 -2.73 -12.79
CA ARG A 289 -5.11 -3.33 -11.45
C ARG A 289 -3.69 -3.43 -10.92
N SER A 290 -3.55 -3.23 -9.61
CA SER A 290 -2.28 -3.39 -8.89
C SER A 290 -1.91 -4.86 -8.77
N VAL A 291 -0.75 -5.17 -8.18
CA VAL A 291 -0.33 -6.56 -7.90
C VAL A 291 -1.39 -7.27 -7.06
N HIS A 292 -2.02 -6.56 -6.12
CA HIS A 292 -3.07 -7.06 -5.22
C HIS A 292 -4.50 -6.92 -5.80
N GLY A 293 -4.63 -6.66 -7.09
CA GLY A 293 -5.93 -6.58 -7.78
C GLY A 293 -6.71 -5.28 -7.56
N ILE A 294 -6.12 -4.26 -6.92
CA ILE A 294 -6.80 -2.98 -6.64
C ILE A 294 -6.86 -2.14 -7.91
N GLY A 295 -8.07 -1.73 -8.29
CA GLY A 295 -8.32 -1.00 -9.52
C GLY A 295 -7.81 0.45 -9.49
N PHE A 296 -7.21 0.89 -10.59
CA PHE A 296 -6.79 2.27 -10.85
C PHE A 296 -7.06 2.67 -12.30
N ASN A 297 -7.22 3.97 -12.55
CA ASN A 297 -7.65 4.52 -13.83
C ASN A 297 -6.72 5.61 -14.38
N HIS A 298 -5.71 6.03 -13.61
CA HIS A 298 -4.69 6.99 -14.03
C HIS A 298 -3.29 6.41 -13.83
N TRP A 299 -2.31 7.03 -14.49
CA TRP A 299 -0.89 6.73 -14.32
C TRP A 299 -0.15 8.01 -13.98
N LEU A 300 0.67 7.98 -12.94
CA LEU A 300 1.47 9.11 -12.48
C LEU A 300 2.96 8.76 -12.60
N PRO A 301 3.75 9.46 -13.43
CA PRO A 301 5.20 9.26 -13.46
C PRO A 301 5.82 9.64 -12.12
N LEU A 302 6.82 8.87 -11.69
CA LEU A 302 7.58 9.17 -10.47
C LEU A 302 9.02 9.51 -10.82
N PRO A 303 9.68 10.44 -10.12
CA PRO A 303 11.13 10.56 -10.18
C PRO A 303 11.77 9.37 -9.46
N ILE A 304 12.61 8.62 -10.18
CA ILE A 304 13.43 7.55 -9.61
C ILE A 304 14.87 8.05 -9.53
N SER A 305 15.58 8.10 -10.66
CA SER A 305 16.90 8.73 -10.77
C SER A 305 16.83 9.99 -11.62
N ARG A 306 17.87 10.83 -11.58
CA ARG A 306 17.98 12.00 -12.47
C ARG A 306 17.75 11.65 -13.94
N ARG A 307 18.43 10.61 -14.43
CA ARG A 307 18.31 10.15 -15.83
C ARG A 307 16.90 9.69 -16.15
N HIS A 308 16.23 9.00 -15.23
CA HIS A 308 14.84 8.56 -15.42
C HIS A 308 13.87 9.74 -15.40
N TRP A 309 14.02 10.68 -14.45
CA TRP A 309 13.17 11.87 -14.36
C TRP A 309 13.21 12.72 -15.64
N MET A 310 14.41 12.90 -16.21
CA MET A 310 14.55 13.61 -17.48
C MET A 310 13.76 12.96 -18.63
N LYS A 311 13.57 11.64 -18.60
CA LYS A 311 12.77 10.89 -19.58
C LYS A 311 11.26 11.00 -19.33
N THR A 312 10.83 11.05 -18.06
CA THR A 312 9.42 10.91 -17.66
C THR A 312 8.71 12.22 -17.32
N ARG A 313 9.44 13.28 -16.94
CA ARG A 313 8.85 14.54 -16.46
C ARG A 313 7.88 15.21 -17.44
N SER A 314 8.11 15.06 -18.75
CA SER A 314 7.23 15.62 -19.78
C SER A 314 5.84 14.97 -19.80
N ASP A 315 5.70 13.76 -19.26
CA ASP A 315 4.42 13.06 -19.13
C ASP A 315 3.61 13.53 -17.90
N LEU A 316 4.24 14.21 -16.93
CA LEU A 316 3.62 14.60 -15.66
C LEU A 316 2.38 15.47 -15.88
N LYS A 317 2.48 16.49 -16.73
CA LYS A 317 1.39 17.45 -16.97
C LYS A 317 0.12 16.73 -17.42
N ARG A 318 0.24 15.86 -18.43
CA ARG A 318 -0.86 15.07 -18.97
C ARG A 318 -1.47 14.13 -17.92
N SER A 319 -0.63 13.49 -17.11
CA SER A 319 -1.07 12.63 -16.01
C SER A 319 -1.88 13.40 -14.97
N LEU A 320 -1.40 14.59 -14.57
CA LEU A 320 -2.10 15.42 -13.60
C LEU A 320 -3.38 16.03 -14.16
N ASP A 321 -3.42 16.43 -15.44
CA ASP A 321 -4.65 16.89 -16.11
C ASP A 321 -5.75 15.83 -16.08
N SER A 322 -5.40 14.57 -16.34
CA SER A 322 -6.34 13.44 -16.27
C SER A 322 -6.90 13.25 -14.86
N ILE A 323 -6.06 13.38 -13.83
CA ILE A 323 -6.49 13.27 -12.42
C ILE A 323 -7.36 14.48 -12.02
N LYS A 324 -7.02 15.70 -12.47
CA LYS A 324 -7.81 16.92 -12.22
C LYS A 324 -9.23 16.80 -12.75
N GLN A 325 -9.37 16.25 -13.94
CA GLN A 325 -10.65 16.09 -14.60
C GLN A 325 -11.57 15.16 -13.78
N GLU A 326 -11.04 14.04 -13.29
CA GLU A 326 -11.77 13.10 -12.44
C GLU A 326 -12.12 13.70 -11.07
N LEU A 327 -11.25 14.53 -10.50
CA LEU A 327 -11.51 15.26 -9.26
C LEU A 327 -12.50 16.42 -9.43
N ARG A 328 -12.88 16.77 -10.67
CA ARG A 328 -13.69 17.95 -11.02
C ARG A 328 -13.08 19.25 -10.49
N ALA A 329 -11.75 19.36 -10.56
CA ALA A 329 -10.98 20.51 -10.08
C ALA A 329 -10.05 21.07 -11.19
N PRO A 330 -10.59 21.53 -12.34
CA PRO A 330 -9.79 21.92 -13.51
C PRO A 330 -8.85 23.10 -13.22
N SER A 331 -9.28 24.06 -12.40
CA SER A 331 -8.52 25.28 -12.07
C SER A 331 -7.50 25.10 -10.94
N ALA A 332 -7.44 23.93 -10.30
CA ALA A 332 -6.51 23.71 -9.19
C ALA A 332 -5.05 23.71 -9.69
N PRO A 333 -4.09 24.33 -9.00
CA PRO A 333 -2.67 24.20 -9.34
C PRO A 333 -2.21 22.73 -9.29
N TYR A 334 -1.26 22.34 -10.15
CA TYR A 334 -0.76 20.96 -10.18
C TYR A 334 -0.18 20.49 -8.83
N VAL A 335 0.54 21.36 -8.13
CA VAL A 335 1.09 21.04 -6.81
C VAL A 335 0.01 20.73 -5.77
N GLN A 336 -1.16 21.38 -5.85
CA GLN A 336 -2.26 21.13 -4.92
C GLN A 336 -2.82 19.71 -5.04
N LEU A 337 -2.71 19.07 -6.22
CA LEU A 337 -3.07 17.66 -6.37
C LEU A 337 -2.09 16.74 -5.64
N ILE A 338 -0.80 17.08 -5.66
CA ILE A 338 0.22 16.32 -4.91
C ILE A 338 0.01 16.52 -3.41
N TYR A 339 -0.32 17.73 -2.96
CA TYR A 339 -0.71 17.97 -1.57
C TYR A 339 -1.93 17.14 -1.17
N HIS A 340 -2.97 17.15 -2.01
CA HIS A 340 -4.17 16.35 -1.75
C HIS A 340 -3.85 14.85 -1.69
N PHE A 341 -3.03 14.35 -2.62
CA PHE A 341 -2.65 12.94 -2.66
C PHE A 341 -1.82 12.53 -1.44
N MET A 342 -0.80 13.31 -1.07
CA MET A 342 -0.01 13.08 0.13
C MET A 342 -0.90 13.11 1.38
N ASN A 343 -1.81 14.07 1.49
CA ASN A 343 -2.75 14.16 2.61
C ASN A 343 -3.66 12.90 2.70
N ASP A 344 -4.19 12.42 1.58
CA ASP A 344 -5.02 11.21 1.54
C ASP A 344 -4.26 9.96 2.00
N ILE A 345 -2.95 9.86 1.73
CA ILE A 345 -2.10 8.78 2.26
C ILE A 345 -1.96 8.90 3.78
N VAL A 346 -1.65 10.10 4.30
CA VAL A 346 -1.52 10.33 5.74
C VAL A 346 -2.81 9.98 6.48
N VAL A 347 -3.95 10.41 5.95
CA VAL A 347 -5.28 10.05 6.45
C VAL A 347 -5.49 8.53 6.45
N ARG A 348 -5.08 7.82 5.38
CA ARG A 348 -5.27 6.36 5.28
C ARG A 348 -4.41 5.59 6.27
N LEU A 349 -3.15 5.99 6.46
CA LEU A 349 -2.21 5.32 7.38
C LEU A 349 -2.64 5.38 8.85
N ASN A 350 -3.48 6.35 9.19
CA ASN A 350 -3.91 6.62 10.56
C ASN A 350 -5.38 6.24 10.81
N LYS A 351 -6.08 5.69 9.81
CA LYS A 351 -7.42 5.11 10.02
C LYS A 351 -7.28 3.77 10.73
N VAL A 352 -7.99 3.61 11.84
CA VAL A 352 -8.13 2.32 12.54
C VAL A 352 -8.90 1.36 11.62
N ALA A 353 -8.47 0.11 11.55
CA ALA A 353 -8.83 -0.89 10.53
C ALA A 353 -10.32 -1.30 10.47
N ASP A 354 -11.18 -0.75 11.32
CA ASP A 354 -12.47 -1.36 11.67
C ASP A 354 -13.62 -1.11 10.68
N ASN A 355 -13.44 -0.33 9.61
CA ASN A 355 -14.54 -0.01 8.69
C ASN A 355 -14.06 0.14 7.26
N VAL A 356 -13.86 -0.98 6.55
CA VAL A 356 -13.46 -0.87 5.15
C VAL A 356 -14.07 -1.96 4.29
N GLY A 357 -14.63 -1.54 3.15
CA GLY A 357 -15.20 -2.44 2.15
C GLY A 357 -14.18 -3.39 1.52
N TYR A 358 -14.69 -4.44 0.88
CA TYR A 358 -13.97 -5.60 0.36
C TYR A 358 -12.71 -5.28 -0.47
N GLU A 359 -12.74 -4.31 -1.39
CA GLU A 359 -11.55 -3.98 -2.19
C GLU A 359 -10.43 -3.33 -1.38
N SER A 360 -10.78 -2.64 -0.30
CA SER A 360 -9.77 -1.96 0.47
C SER A 360 -8.97 -2.95 1.31
N SER A 361 -9.54 -4.10 1.76
CA SER A 361 -8.85 -5.07 2.65
C SER A 361 -7.60 -5.66 2.02
N LYS A 362 -7.51 -5.65 0.69
CA LYS A 362 -6.34 -6.07 -0.10
C LYS A 362 -5.20 -5.04 -0.13
N SER A 363 -5.39 -3.82 0.41
CA SER A 363 -4.40 -2.75 0.34
C SER A 363 -3.28 -2.92 1.37
N THR A 364 -2.03 -2.85 0.91
CA THR A 364 -0.84 -2.99 1.75
C THR A 364 -0.42 -1.71 2.47
N LEU A 365 -1.09 -0.58 2.16
CA LEU A 365 -0.72 0.77 2.61
C LEU A 365 -1.65 1.33 3.69
N ARG A 366 -2.25 0.45 4.49
CA ARG A 366 -3.20 0.81 5.56
C ARG A 366 -2.54 1.03 6.92
N HIS A 367 -1.47 0.29 7.16
CA HIS A 367 -0.70 0.37 8.39
C HIS A 367 0.61 1.11 8.11
N ALA A 368 1.19 1.68 9.15
CA ALA A 368 2.54 2.24 9.10
C ALA A 368 3.58 1.12 8.90
N SER A 369 3.68 0.65 7.67
CA SER A 369 4.68 -0.31 7.16
C SER A 369 5.84 0.44 6.51
N GLU A 370 6.96 -0.24 6.31
CA GLU A 370 8.10 0.34 5.58
C GLU A 370 7.68 0.74 4.16
N LYS A 371 6.94 -0.13 3.45
CA LYS A 371 6.39 0.14 2.12
C LYS A 371 5.53 1.41 2.07
N ALA A 372 4.75 1.69 3.11
CA ALA A 372 3.94 2.90 3.19
C ALA A 372 4.78 4.18 3.35
N ILE A 373 5.82 4.12 4.19
CA ILE A 373 6.75 5.26 4.36
C ILE A 373 7.53 5.51 3.07
N GLU A 374 7.98 4.45 2.40
CA GLU A 374 8.63 4.56 1.10
C GLU A 374 7.70 5.15 0.06
N SER A 375 6.46 4.68 -0.03
CA SER A 375 5.42 5.23 -0.92
C SER A 375 5.24 6.74 -0.73
N TYR A 376 5.13 7.19 0.53
CA TYR A 376 5.03 8.61 0.85
C TYR A 376 6.29 9.39 0.46
N SER A 377 7.48 8.78 0.62
CA SER A 377 8.76 9.37 0.21
C SER A 377 8.86 9.57 -1.31
N HIS A 378 8.24 8.71 -2.13
CA HIS A 378 8.20 8.89 -3.59
C HIS A 378 7.35 10.11 -4.00
N LEU A 379 6.23 10.37 -3.31
CA LEU A 379 5.46 11.61 -3.54
C LEU A 379 6.20 12.85 -3.04
N PHE A 380 6.89 12.75 -1.91
CA PHE A 380 7.77 13.82 -1.46
C PHE A 380 8.86 14.12 -2.50
N HIS A 381 9.47 13.09 -3.11
CA HIS A 381 10.44 13.27 -4.19
C HIS A 381 9.83 13.96 -5.41
N LEU A 382 8.64 13.55 -5.85
CA LEU A 382 7.91 14.24 -6.92
C LEU A 382 7.64 15.71 -6.57
N LEU A 383 7.19 15.98 -5.34
CA LEU A 383 6.93 17.33 -4.87
C LEU A 383 8.19 18.20 -4.87
N VAL A 384 9.33 17.67 -4.41
CA VAL A 384 10.62 18.37 -4.45
C VAL A 384 11.06 18.64 -5.89
N CYS A 385 10.95 17.65 -6.79
CA CYS A 385 11.23 17.86 -8.22
C CYS A 385 10.39 19.01 -8.77
N MET A 386 9.08 19.01 -8.54
CA MET A 386 8.19 20.10 -8.97
C MET A 386 8.60 21.45 -8.37
N ALA A 387 8.88 21.50 -7.07
CA ALA A 387 9.26 22.74 -6.38
C ALA A 387 10.60 23.32 -6.85
N THR A 388 11.54 22.47 -7.27
CA THR A 388 12.83 22.91 -7.82
C THR A 388 12.79 23.28 -9.30
N GLU A 389 11.78 22.82 -10.04
CA GLU A 389 11.57 23.17 -11.46
C GLU A 389 10.65 24.39 -11.62
N ASP A 390 9.79 24.66 -10.62
CA ASP A 390 8.88 25.81 -10.58
C ASP A 390 8.94 26.53 -9.22
N LEU A 391 9.64 27.67 -9.17
CA LEU A 391 9.82 28.47 -7.95
C LEU A 391 8.51 29.03 -7.39
N THR A 392 7.45 29.12 -8.20
CA THR A 392 6.14 29.60 -7.71
C THR A 392 5.54 28.66 -6.66
N VAL A 393 5.92 27.38 -6.69
CA VAL A 393 5.52 26.38 -5.68
C VAL A 393 6.09 26.74 -4.31
N VAL A 394 7.39 27.01 -4.23
CA VAL A 394 8.08 27.39 -2.99
C VAL A 394 7.56 28.75 -2.49
N GLN A 395 7.42 29.72 -3.39
CA GLN A 395 6.87 31.03 -3.05
C GLN A 395 5.45 30.94 -2.49
N SER A 396 4.61 30.09 -3.07
CA SER A 396 3.24 29.87 -2.60
C SER A 396 3.20 29.15 -1.26
N ALA A 397 4.07 28.16 -1.03
CA ALA A 397 4.22 27.49 0.27
C ALA A 397 4.67 28.49 1.36
N ASN A 398 5.69 29.31 1.06
CA ASN A 398 6.20 30.33 1.97
C ASN A 398 5.12 31.35 2.35
N ARG A 399 4.37 31.86 1.35
CA ARG A 399 3.26 32.79 1.58
C ARG A 399 2.16 32.17 2.43
N LEU A 400 1.76 30.92 2.14
CA LEU A 400 0.75 30.22 2.92
C LEU A 400 1.15 30.12 4.41
N LEU A 401 2.41 29.76 4.69
CA LEU A 401 2.92 29.59 6.05
C LEU A 401 3.09 30.90 6.80
N ARG A 402 3.61 31.95 6.14
CA ARG A 402 3.73 33.29 6.75
C ARG A 402 2.36 33.88 7.07
N ASN A 403 1.42 33.82 6.13
CA ASN A 403 0.04 34.26 6.36
C ASN A 403 -0.58 33.52 7.57
N PHE A 404 -0.35 32.21 7.66
CA PHE A 404 -0.85 31.41 8.77
C PHE A 404 -0.20 31.82 10.10
N ALA A 405 1.11 32.04 10.13
CA ALA A 405 1.83 32.54 11.31
C ALA A 405 1.28 33.90 11.78
N GLU A 406 1.04 34.81 10.83
CA GLU A 406 0.49 36.17 11.03
C GLU A 406 -0.99 36.19 11.47
N GLY A 407 -1.66 35.05 11.56
CA GLY A 407 -3.04 34.97 12.08
C GLY A 407 -4.13 34.74 11.02
N ARG A 408 -3.79 34.72 9.72
CA ARG A 408 -4.71 34.34 8.62
C ARG A 408 -4.88 32.82 8.57
N ARG A 409 -5.58 32.31 9.58
CA ARG A 409 -5.71 30.86 9.87
C ARG A 409 -7.08 30.30 9.55
N SER A 410 -8.02 31.13 9.09
CA SER A 410 -9.42 30.71 8.90
C SER A 410 -9.57 29.64 7.80
N LYS A 411 -10.74 29.00 7.68
CA LYS A 411 -11.04 28.12 6.53
C LYS A 411 -11.05 28.87 5.19
N ALA A 412 -11.25 30.19 5.19
CA ALA A 412 -11.14 31.00 3.98
C ALA A 412 -9.67 31.19 3.56
N ASP A 413 -8.80 31.47 4.53
CA ASP A 413 -7.36 31.73 4.27
C ASP A 413 -6.55 30.43 4.08
N CYS A 414 -6.84 29.42 4.90
CA CYS A 414 -6.19 28.13 4.91
C CYS A 414 -7.24 27.01 4.92
N PRO A 415 -7.82 26.64 3.77
CA PRO A 415 -8.91 25.67 3.72
C PRO A 415 -8.54 24.28 4.27
N ASN A 416 -7.30 23.84 4.08
CA ASN A 416 -6.84 22.50 4.43
C ASN A 416 -5.51 22.54 5.21
N LEU A 417 -5.56 22.18 6.50
CA LEU A 417 -4.36 22.10 7.35
C LEU A 417 -3.39 20.99 6.90
N GLY A 418 -3.87 19.92 6.30
CA GLY A 418 -3.00 18.88 5.73
C GLY A 418 -2.12 19.44 4.60
N HIS A 419 -2.68 20.32 3.76
CA HIS A 419 -1.91 20.99 2.71
C HIS A 419 -0.88 21.96 3.30
N LEU A 420 -1.19 22.62 4.41
CA LEU A 420 -0.24 23.45 5.16
C LEU A 420 0.96 22.62 5.64
N LEU A 421 0.70 21.44 6.21
CA LEU A 421 1.75 20.54 6.72
C LEU A 421 2.63 19.99 5.59
N ILE A 422 2.06 19.72 4.42
CA ILE A 422 2.83 19.28 3.26
C ILE A 422 3.62 20.45 2.66
N ALA A 423 3.07 21.67 2.68
CA ALA A 423 3.79 22.87 2.25
C ALA A 423 5.06 23.12 3.08
N LEU A 424 5.08 22.75 4.38
CA LEU A 424 6.29 22.79 5.20
C LEU A 424 7.44 22.01 4.57
N LEU A 425 7.16 20.88 3.89
CA LEU A 425 8.18 20.04 3.27
C LEU A 425 8.95 20.74 2.14
N VAL A 426 8.40 21.79 1.54
CA VAL A 426 9.04 22.54 0.44
C VAL A 426 9.19 24.03 0.70
N SER A 427 8.85 24.49 1.90
CA SER A 427 9.01 25.89 2.28
C SER A 427 10.42 26.21 2.81
N ASP A 428 10.80 27.49 2.78
CA ASP A 428 11.98 28.03 3.45
C ASP A 428 11.65 28.60 4.84
N VAL A 429 10.38 28.55 5.23
CA VAL A 429 9.91 29.06 6.53
C VAL A 429 10.29 28.07 7.62
N GLU A 430 11.05 28.53 8.62
CA GLU A 430 11.39 27.71 9.78
C GLU A 430 10.15 27.45 10.65
N VAL A 431 10.06 26.22 11.18
CA VAL A 431 9.00 25.85 12.12
C VAL A 431 9.38 26.33 13.52
N THR A 432 8.84 27.48 13.90
CA THR A 432 8.99 28.04 15.25
C THR A 432 7.97 27.45 16.23
N ASP A 433 8.23 27.58 17.54
CA ASP A 433 7.26 27.21 18.58
C ASP A 433 5.92 27.92 18.38
N ASP A 434 5.91 29.17 17.91
CA ASP A 434 4.68 29.93 17.69
C ASP A 434 3.89 29.43 16.48
N LEU A 435 4.57 29.03 15.40
CA LEU A 435 3.91 28.40 14.26
C LEU A 435 3.35 27.03 14.66
N ALA A 436 4.10 26.23 15.42
CA ALA A 436 3.62 24.94 15.92
C ALA A 436 2.39 25.10 16.83
N LYS A 437 2.43 26.05 17.79
CA LYS A 437 1.28 26.41 18.63
C LYS A 437 0.09 26.84 17.78
N ALA A 438 0.30 27.71 16.79
CA ALA A 438 -0.75 28.17 15.89
C ALA A 438 -1.43 27.02 15.14
N ILE A 439 -0.65 26.07 14.61
CA ILE A 439 -1.15 24.88 13.91
C ILE A 439 -1.96 24.01 14.87
N VAL A 440 -1.44 23.74 16.06
CA VAL A 440 -2.12 22.91 17.07
C VAL A 440 -3.42 23.56 17.51
N THR A 441 -3.41 24.83 17.90
CA THR A 441 -4.60 25.55 18.37
C THR A 441 -5.67 25.59 17.27
N GLU A 442 -5.30 25.94 16.04
CA GLU A 442 -6.26 25.97 14.92
C GLU A 442 -6.82 24.58 14.60
N ALA A 443 -6.00 23.53 14.69
CA ALA A 443 -6.47 22.16 14.52
C ALA A 443 -7.48 21.76 15.61
N ILE A 444 -7.22 22.09 16.88
CA ILE A 444 -8.15 21.86 17.99
C ILE A 444 -9.45 22.63 17.74
N THR A 445 -9.38 23.92 17.41
CA THR A 445 -10.56 24.76 17.11
C THR A 445 -11.40 24.16 15.98
N ARG A 446 -10.80 23.72 14.87
CA ARG A 446 -11.53 23.09 13.75
C ARG A 446 -12.14 21.73 14.11
N ASN A 447 -11.54 21.01 15.05
CA ASN A 447 -12.04 19.72 15.49
C ASN A 447 -13.25 19.83 16.44
N VAL A 448 -13.52 21.00 17.05
CA VAL A 448 -14.63 21.19 18.01
C VAL A 448 -15.97 20.70 17.46
N VAL A 449 -16.32 21.01 16.21
CA VAL A 449 -17.59 20.54 15.62
C VAL A 449 -17.68 19.01 15.60
N TRP A 450 -16.57 18.34 15.31
CA TRP A 450 -16.50 16.87 15.29
C TRP A 450 -16.39 16.29 16.69
N LEU A 451 -15.83 17.02 17.64
CA LEU A 451 -15.79 16.62 19.05
C LEU A 451 -17.19 16.59 19.64
N LEU A 452 -17.95 17.67 19.45
CA LEU A 452 -19.24 17.88 20.12
C LEU A 452 -20.41 17.19 19.42
N ASP A 453 -20.43 17.11 18.08
CA ASP A 453 -21.58 16.61 17.31
C ASP A 453 -21.65 15.08 17.25
N GLY A 454 -22.88 14.55 17.17
CA GLY A 454 -23.15 13.12 17.02
C GLY A 454 -22.61 12.48 15.74
N ARG A 455 -22.29 13.28 14.70
CA ARG A 455 -21.59 12.80 13.49
C ARG A 455 -20.10 12.50 13.72
N GLY A 456 -19.53 12.94 14.84
CA GLY A 456 -18.14 12.75 15.21
C GLY A 456 -17.98 11.93 16.50
N ALA A 457 -17.38 12.52 17.53
CA ALA A 457 -17.11 11.89 18.81
C ALA A 457 -18.32 11.90 19.77
N ASN A 458 -19.36 12.68 19.46
CA ASN A 458 -20.58 12.78 20.26
C ASN A 458 -20.33 13.18 21.73
N MET A 459 -19.40 14.11 21.95
CA MET A 459 -19.05 14.60 23.29
C MET A 459 -19.64 15.99 23.53
N ALA A 460 -20.94 16.13 23.32
CA ALA A 460 -21.66 17.40 23.44
C ALA A 460 -21.52 18.03 24.84
N GLU A 461 -21.24 17.23 25.87
CA GLU A 461 -21.01 17.68 27.24
C GLU A 461 -19.76 18.56 27.39
N LEU A 462 -18.81 18.51 26.45
CA LEU A 462 -17.62 19.37 26.45
C LEU A 462 -17.92 20.82 26.03
N SER A 463 -19.17 21.11 25.61
CA SER A 463 -19.65 22.47 25.32
C SER A 463 -19.95 23.29 26.59
N TYR A 464 -20.10 22.64 27.75
CA TYR A 464 -20.15 23.31 29.05
C TYR A 464 -18.77 23.86 29.38
N LEU A 465 -18.64 25.14 29.70
CA LEU A 465 -17.37 25.79 30.04
C LEU A 465 -17.24 25.89 31.57
N GLU A 466 -16.65 24.86 32.17
CA GLU A 466 -16.49 24.74 33.62
C GLU A 466 -15.66 25.90 34.23
N PRO A 467 -16.01 26.38 35.44
CA PRO A 467 -15.34 27.51 36.09
C PRO A 467 -14.03 27.14 36.76
N ALA A 468 -13.74 25.85 36.96
CA ALA A 468 -12.50 25.41 37.58
C ALA A 468 -11.28 25.76 36.70
N PRO A 469 -10.16 26.23 37.31
CA PRO A 469 -8.95 26.53 36.55
C PRO A 469 -8.39 25.31 35.79
N VAL A 470 -8.53 24.11 36.37
CA VAL A 470 -8.06 22.84 35.78
C VAL A 470 -9.23 21.88 35.64
N SER A 471 -9.29 21.19 34.49
CA SER A 471 -10.30 20.17 34.20
C SER A 471 -9.67 18.95 33.55
N ALA A 472 -9.44 17.91 34.35
CA ALA A 472 -8.87 16.64 33.91
C ALA A 472 -9.78 15.98 32.85
N TYR A 473 -11.09 15.96 33.09
CA TYR A 473 -12.05 15.39 32.14
C TYR A 473 -11.99 16.12 30.78
N ARG A 474 -11.91 17.46 30.75
CA ARG A 474 -11.80 18.19 29.47
C ARG A 474 -10.51 17.81 28.74
N LEU A 475 -9.39 17.75 29.44
CA LEU A 475 -8.09 17.37 28.86
C LEU A 475 -8.17 15.97 28.24
N ASP A 476 -8.68 14.99 28.98
CA ASP A 476 -8.74 13.60 28.54
C ASP A 476 -9.72 13.40 27.39
N ARG A 477 -10.94 13.92 27.53
CA ARG A 477 -12.03 13.65 26.57
C ARG A 477 -11.88 14.45 25.29
N THR A 478 -11.34 15.67 25.36
CA THR A 478 -10.95 16.41 24.14
C THR A 478 -9.86 15.66 23.39
N PHE A 479 -8.87 15.10 24.11
CA PHE A 479 -7.82 14.31 23.47
C PHE A 479 -8.41 13.07 22.78
N GLU A 480 -9.21 12.30 23.52
CA GLU A 480 -9.85 11.07 23.05
C GLU A 480 -10.70 11.31 21.80
N GLY A 481 -11.58 12.32 21.84
CA GLY A 481 -12.49 12.64 20.74
C GLY A 481 -11.80 13.14 19.47
N SER A 482 -10.57 13.66 19.58
CA SER A 482 -9.80 14.20 18.44
C SER A 482 -8.52 13.39 18.12
N ARG A 483 -8.35 12.21 18.72
CA ARG A 483 -7.12 11.39 18.65
C ARG A 483 -6.61 11.14 17.23
N THR A 484 -7.49 10.83 16.28
CA THR A 484 -7.09 10.59 14.87
C THR A 484 -6.45 11.82 14.24
N SER A 485 -6.98 13.02 14.55
CA SER A 485 -6.45 14.29 14.05
C SER A 485 -5.05 14.55 14.59
N TYR A 486 -4.83 14.35 15.90
CA TYR A 486 -3.53 14.51 16.53
C TYR A 486 -2.49 13.51 15.99
N ARG A 487 -2.89 12.27 15.68
CA ARG A 487 -2.00 11.29 15.03
C ARG A 487 -1.52 11.75 13.65
N LEU A 488 -2.38 12.39 12.84
CA LEU A 488 -1.93 12.96 11.55
C LEU A 488 -0.92 14.08 11.72
N LEU A 489 -1.16 14.97 12.70
CA LEU A 489 -0.26 16.07 13.00
C LEU A 489 1.12 15.54 13.41
N MET A 490 1.15 14.59 14.35
CA MET A 490 2.40 13.96 14.80
C MET A 490 3.11 13.21 13.67
N PHE A 491 2.37 12.47 12.84
CA PHE A 491 2.94 11.80 11.66
C PHE A 491 3.59 12.82 10.71
N SER A 492 2.87 13.91 10.40
CA SER A 492 3.33 14.92 9.45
C SER A 492 4.59 15.62 9.97
N GLU A 493 4.64 15.94 11.26
CA GLU A 493 5.82 16.54 11.89
C GLU A 493 6.99 15.55 11.97
N LEU A 494 6.75 14.29 12.33
CA LEU A 494 7.77 13.23 12.35
C LEU A 494 8.40 13.03 10.97
N PHE A 495 7.56 12.97 9.92
CA PHE A 495 8.04 12.87 8.56
C PHE A 495 8.82 14.14 8.16
N ARG A 496 8.30 15.34 8.46
CA ARG A 496 8.98 16.61 8.19
C ARG A 496 10.37 16.64 8.82
N ARG A 497 10.52 16.27 10.10
CA ARG A 497 11.83 16.18 10.78
C ARG A 497 12.79 15.20 10.12
N THR A 498 12.27 14.10 9.58
CA THR A 498 13.10 13.08 8.94
C THR A 498 13.50 13.46 7.52
N ALA A 499 12.58 14.05 6.76
CA ALA A 499 12.80 14.46 5.37
C ALA A 499 13.54 15.80 5.27
N ARG A 500 13.25 16.74 6.17
CA ARG A 500 13.82 18.09 6.26
C ARG A 500 14.06 18.51 7.72
N PRO A 501 15.09 17.94 8.38
CA PRO A 501 15.41 18.24 9.77
C PRO A 501 15.71 19.73 10.00
N SER A 502 16.30 20.40 9.01
CA SER A 502 16.44 21.86 8.99
C SER A 502 16.08 22.40 7.61
N HIS A 503 15.65 23.67 7.58
CA HIS A 503 15.38 24.39 6.33
C HIS A 503 16.64 25.03 5.72
N LYS A 504 17.80 24.86 6.38
CA LYS A 504 19.10 25.37 5.92
C LYS A 504 19.59 24.67 4.65
N LYS A 505 19.24 23.38 4.48
CA LYS A 505 19.58 22.64 3.27
C LYS A 505 18.69 23.09 2.10
N PRO A 506 19.27 23.60 1.00
CA PRO A 506 18.51 23.99 -0.18
C PRO A 506 17.73 22.79 -0.76
N LEU A 507 16.53 23.05 -1.29
CA LEU A 507 15.73 21.99 -1.91
C LEU A 507 16.40 21.31 -3.10
N THR A 508 17.30 22.01 -3.80
CA THR A 508 18.11 21.43 -4.87
C THR A 508 19.01 20.32 -4.36
N GLU A 509 19.66 20.50 -3.21
CA GLU A 509 20.48 19.47 -2.57
C GLU A 509 19.62 18.30 -2.07
N VAL A 510 18.48 18.59 -1.44
CA VAL A 510 17.51 17.56 -1.02
C VAL A 510 17.07 16.70 -2.22
N ARG A 511 16.82 17.33 -3.37
CA ARG A 511 16.49 16.63 -4.62
C ARG A 511 17.62 15.71 -5.08
N GLU A 512 18.86 16.17 -5.04
CA GLU A 512 20.01 15.34 -5.45
C GLU A 512 20.19 14.13 -4.54
N GLU A 513 19.99 14.28 -3.23
CA GLU A 513 20.02 13.15 -2.30
C GLU A 513 18.87 12.16 -2.55
N LEU A 514 17.70 12.64 -2.94
CA LEU A 514 16.57 11.78 -3.31
C LEU A 514 16.83 11.05 -4.63
N PHE A 515 17.45 11.70 -5.62
CA PHE A 515 17.89 11.03 -6.84
C PHE A 515 18.95 9.96 -6.56
N GLY A 516 19.91 10.26 -5.67
CA GLY A 516 20.95 9.31 -5.27
C GLY A 516 20.41 8.07 -4.58
N ARG A 517 19.26 8.19 -3.90
CA ARG A 517 18.55 7.11 -3.19
C ARG A 517 17.36 6.55 -3.95
N TYR A 518 17.17 6.94 -5.21
CA TYR A 518 16.04 6.48 -6.02
C TYR A 518 14.65 6.75 -5.42
N GLY A 519 14.47 7.90 -4.76
CA GLY A 519 13.24 8.27 -4.04
C GLY A 519 13.06 7.61 -2.67
N ALA A 520 14.03 6.81 -2.21
CA ALA A 520 14.00 6.22 -0.87
C ALA A 520 14.22 7.26 0.24
N PRO A 521 13.67 7.02 1.44
CA PRO A 521 14.18 7.67 2.65
C PRO A 521 15.61 7.19 2.96
N PRO A 522 16.34 7.86 3.88
CA PRO A 522 17.67 7.40 4.32
C PRO A 522 17.65 5.94 4.78
N ARG A 523 18.79 5.24 4.72
CA ARG A 523 18.84 3.82 5.12
C ARG A 523 18.37 3.60 6.55
N GLY A 524 17.50 2.59 6.70
CA GLY A 524 16.81 2.28 7.94
C GLY A 524 15.80 3.32 8.41
N ALA A 525 15.65 4.46 7.74
CA ALA A 525 14.69 5.49 8.13
C ALA A 525 13.24 5.04 7.88
N ALA A 526 12.96 4.27 6.82
CA ALA A 526 11.63 3.69 6.61
C ALA A 526 11.20 2.81 7.79
N ARG A 527 12.06 1.88 8.20
CA ARG A 527 11.88 1.02 9.38
C ARG A 527 11.71 1.80 10.67
N ARG A 528 12.59 2.76 10.93
CA ARG A 528 12.51 3.63 12.12
C ARG A 528 11.22 4.45 12.13
N LEU A 529 10.88 5.09 11.02
CA LEU A 529 9.63 5.85 10.88
C LEU A 529 8.40 4.96 11.08
N ALA A 530 8.37 3.78 10.48
CA ALA A 530 7.28 2.83 10.67
C ALA A 530 7.12 2.42 12.16
N ALA A 531 8.24 2.20 12.87
CA ALA A 531 8.24 1.93 14.31
C ALA A 531 7.77 3.13 15.13
N GLU A 532 8.27 4.33 14.82
CA GLU A 532 7.88 5.57 15.50
C GLU A 532 6.40 5.88 15.29
N VAL A 533 5.85 5.69 14.09
CA VAL A 533 4.42 5.87 13.85
C VAL A 533 3.59 4.90 14.69
N ARG A 534 4.04 3.64 14.85
CA ARG A 534 3.38 2.71 15.79
C ARG A 534 3.46 3.22 17.24
N ARG A 535 4.57 3.83 17.66
CA ARG A 535 4.69 4.46 18.98
C ARG A 535 3.74 5.65 19.15
N LEU A 536 3.60 6.51 18.12
CA LEU A 536 2.68 7.65 18.14
C LEU A 536 1.22 7.22 18.36
N HIS A 537 0.85 5.99 18.00
CA HIS A 537 -0.49 5.46 18.28
C HIS A 537 -0.77 5.26 19.77
N ASN A 538 0.28 5.11 20.59
CA ASN A 538 0.16 4.93 22.05
C ASN A 538 0.02 6.25 22.81
N ILE A 539 0.21 7.40 22.15
CA ILE A 539 0.06 8.72 22.78
C ILE A 539 -1.43 9.01 22.97
N ASN A 540 -1.79 9.32 24.20
CA ASN A 540 -3.17 9.51 24.66
C ASN A 540 -3.37 10.79 25.51
N ASP A 541 -2.36 11.66 25.61
CA ASP A 541 -2.42 12.90 26.39
C ASP A 541 -1.80 14.10 25.64
N PHE A 542 -2.21 15.31 26.05
CA PHE A 542 -1.71 16.56 25.46
C PHE A 542 -0.23 16.83 25.72
N PRO A 543 0.33 16.67 26.94
CA PRO A 543 1.75 16.91 27.16
C PRO A 543 2.67 16.10 26.23
N ALA A 544 2.39 14.81 26.02
CA ALA A 544 3.13 13.97 25.10
C ALA A 544 2.92 14.38 23.65
N PHE A 545 1.68 14.66 23.25
CA PHE A 545 1.38 15.17 21.91
C PHE A 545 2.11 16.48 21.59
N LEU A 546 2.10 17.46 22.51
CA LEU A 546 2.76 18.76 22.31
C LEU A 546 4.29 18.61 22.22
N ARG A 547 4.89 17.69 22.98
CA ARG A 547 6.30 17.32 22.86
C ARG A 547 6.62 16.73 21.48
N GLU A 548 5.79 15.82 20.99
CA GLU A 548 5.96 15.27 19.63
C GLU A 548 5.84 16.36 18.57
N MET A 549 4.90 17.30 18.73
CA MET A 549 4.76 18.47 17.85
C MET A 549 5.94 19.45 17.93
N GLY A 550 6.88 19.25 18.87
CA GLY A 550 8.14 19.99 18.95
C GLY A 550 8.10 21.24 19.81
N LEU A 551 7.05 21.43 20.60
CA LEU A 551 6.97 22.54 21.54
C LEU A 551 7.99 22.31 22.67
N ARG A 552 8.85 23.29 22.92
CA ARG A 552 9.85 23.22 24.00
C ARG A 552 9.23 23.44 25.37
N ASN A 553 8.29 24.38 25.44
CA ASN A 553 7.59 24.75 26.66
C ASN A 553 6.17 24.18 26.62
N ILE A 554 5.94 23.15 27.44
CA ILE A 554 4.63 22.52 27.58
C ILE A 554 3.79 23.34 28.56
N PRO A 555 2.58 23.78 28.17
CA PRO A 555 1.71 24.54 29.06
C PRO A 555 1.28 23.70 30.28
N SER A 556 1.06 24.37 31.41
CA SER A 556 0.45 23.74 32.59
C SER A 556 -0.98 23.26 32.26
N ALA A 557 -1.48 22.32 33.06
CA ALA A 557 -2.86 21.83 32.92
C ALA A 557 -3.87 22.98 32.97
N GLU A 558 -3.67 23.96 33.85
CA GLU A 558 -4.50 25.16 33.98
C GLU A 558 -4.52 25.99 32.68
N ASN A 559 -3.33 26.37 32.18
CA ASN A 559 -3.21 27.15 30.96
C ASN A 559 -3.82 26.43 29.76
N PHE A 560 -3.62 25.10 29.67
CA PHE A 560 -4.14 24.34 28.54
C PHE A 560 -5.65 24.07 28.66
N THR A 561 -6.20 23.89 29.87
CA THR A 561 -7.65 23.84 30.10
C THR A 561 -8.31 25.13 29.61
N GLU A 562 -7.73 26.29 29.93
CA GLU A 562 -8.20 27.59 29.41
C GLU A 562 -8.14 27.64 27.88
N VAL A 563 -7.04 27.23 27.26
CA VAL A 563 -6.92 27.14 25.79
C VAL A 563 -8.03 26.28 25.19
N LEU A 564 -8.32 25.10 25.77
CA LEU A 564 -9.38 24.23 25.27
C LEU A 564 -10.76 24.89 25.37
N ARG A 565 -11.08 25.58 26.48
CA ARG A 565 -12.31 26.38 26.61
C ARG A 565 -12.38 27.47 25.54
N GLN A 566 -11.30 28.21 25.33
CA GLN A 566 -11.21 29.24 24.29
C GLN A 566 -11.37 28.68 22.88
N THR A 567 -10.87 27.46 22.60
CA THR A 567 -11.07 26.86 21.28
C THR A 567 -12.52 26.51 20.99
N VAL A 568 -13.33 26.17 22.01
CA VAL A 568 -14.77 25.96 21.85
C VAL A 568 -15.43 27.28 21.43
N VAL A 569 -15.20 28.36 22.20
CA VAL A 569 -15.73 29.70 21.89
C VAL A 569 -15.28 30.16 20.50
N SER A 570 -13.98 30.09 20.22
CA SER A 570 -13.39 30.48 18.93
C SER A 570 -13.96 29.67 17.76
N SER A 571 -14.34 28.41 17.96
CA SER A 571 -14.96 27.58 16.92
C SER A 571 -16.34 28.12 16.55
N MET A 572 -17.09 28.61 17.53
CA MET A 572 -18.40 29.24 17.33
C MET A 572 -18.24 30.59 16.64
N ASP A 573 -17.34 31.44 17.14
CA ASP A 573 -17.10 32.79 16.60
C ASP A 573 -16.60 32.74 15.15
N LYS A 574 -15.75 31.77 14.81
CA LYS A 574 -15.26 31.54 13.44
C LYS A 574 -16.30 30.85 12.54
N GLY A 575 -17.48 30.49 13.05
CA GLY A 575 -18.52 29.79 12.31
C GLY A 575 -18.17 28.35 11.92
N TYR A 576 -17.21 27.71 12.60
CA TYR A 576 -16.93 26.29 12.41
C TYR A 576 -17.96 25.40 13.10
N SER A 577 -18.55 25.93 14.15
CA SER A 577 -19.60 25.33 14.96
C SER A 577 -20.68 26.36 15.25
N ARG A 578 -21.83 25.90 15.74
CA ARG A 578 -22.86 26.73 16.36
C ARG A 578 -23.15 26.23 17.77
N TRP A 579 -23.61 27.11 18.65
CA TRP A 579 -24.13 26.72 19.95
C TRP A 579 -25.43 25.93 19.77
N ALA A 580 -25.38 24.63 20.07
CA ALA A 580 -26.56 23.75 20.03
C ALA A 580 -27.22 23.61 21.42
N LEU A 581 -26.49 23.97 22.48
CA LEU A 581 -26.92 23.93 23.87
C LEU A 581 -26.56 25.25 24.54
N THR A 582 -27.40 25.70 25.45
CA THR A 582 -27.05 26.72 26.44
C THR A 582 -26.03 26.16 27.44
N GLN A 583 -25.31 27.03 28.16
CA GLN A 583 -24.37 26.57 29.20
C GLN A 583 -25.07 25.81 30.34
N GLN A 584 -26.34 26.13 30.60
CA GLN A 584 -27.20 25.43 31.57
C GLN A 584 -27.56 24.01 31.09
N GLU A 585 -28.02 23.85 29.85
CA GLU A 585 -28.30 22.53 29.27
C GLU A 585 -27.03 21.67 29.15
N ALA A 586 -25.91 22.29 28.75
CA ALA A 586 -24.62 21.61 28.68
C ALA A 586 -24.11 21.17 30.06
N LEU A 587 -24.38 21.96 31.12
CA LEU A 587 -24.08 21.57 32.50
C LEU A 587 -24.87 20.33 32.91
N LEU A 588 -26.19 20.27 32.65
CA LEU A 588 -26.99 19.07 32.95
C LEU A 588 -26.40 17.85 32.26
N LEU A 589 -26.12 17.98 30.97
CA LEU A 589 -25.48 16.92 30.18
C LEU A 589 -24.13 16.51 30.79
N ARG A 590 -23.33 17.48 31.25
CA ARG A 590 -22.05 17.20 31.89
C ARG A 590 -22.17 16.49 33.22
N THR A 591 -23.14 16.84 34.06
CA THR A 591 -23.35 16.15 35.35
C THR A 591 -23.70 14.67 35.20
N TYR A 592 -24.29 14.29 34.06
CA TYR A 592 -24.56 12.88 33.75
C TYR A 592 -23.27 12.09 33.51
N TYR A 593 -22.30 12.65 32.80
CA TYR A 593 -21.03 11.99 32.48
C TYR A 593 -19.93 12.19 33.55
N GLU A 594 -19.97 13.32 34.24
CA GLU A 594 -19.05 13.69 35.32
C GLU A 594 -19.87 14.23 36.52
N PRO A 595 -20.40 13.35 37.39
CA PRO A 595 -21.20 13.76 38.55
C PRO A 595 -20.48 14.72 39.51
N GLY A 596 -19.13 14.67 39.53
CA GLY A 596 -18.28 15.54 40.32
C GLY A 596 -17.83 16.83 39.62
N VAL A 597 -18.45 17.22 38.51
CA VAL A 597 -18.00 18.39 37.73
C VAL A 597 -17.98 19.66 38.60
N PRO A 598 -16.89 20.45 38.57
CA PRO A 598 -16.82 21.71 39.29
C PRO A 598 -17.89 22.70 38.79
N MET A 599 -18.66 23.26 39.72
CA MET A 599 -19.73 24.22 39.47
C MET A 599 -19.92 25.11 40.69
N THR A 600 -20.49 26.32 40.51
CA THR A 600 -20.80 27.20 41.64
C THR A 600 -21.97 26.64 42.46
N PRO A 601 -22.15 27.08 43.72
CA PRO A 601 -23.30 26.68 44.53
C PRO A 601 -24.65 26.95 43.84
N GLU A 602 -24.77 28.08 43.15
CA GLU A 602 -25.98 28.46 42.41
C GLU A 602 -26.25 27.51 41.24
N MET A 603 -25.19 27.15 40.48
CA MET A 603 -25.29 26.18 39.39
C MET A 603 -25.70 24.79 39.88
N ARG A 604 -25.22 24.39 41.06
CA ARG A 604 -25.55 23.11 41.67
C ARG A 604 -27.01 23.01 42.07
N GLU A 605 -27.54 24.05 42.71
CA GLU A 605 -28.96 24.07 43.07
C GLU A 605 -29.84 24.13 41.84
N TRP A 606 -29.45 24.91 40.82
CA TRP A 606 -30.16 24.94 39.55
C TRP A 606 -30.20 23.56 38.88
N ALA A 607 -29.06 22.86 38.77
CA ALA A 607 -28.99 21.52 38.19
C ALA A 607 -29.82 20.49 38.97
N ARG A 608 -29.86 20.60 40.31
CA ARG A 608 -30.71 19.75 41.18
C ARG A 608 -32.20 19.98 40.95
N GLN A 609 -32.62 21.18 40.58
CA GLN A 609 -34.03 21.48 40.30
C GLN A 609 -34.46 21.02 38.89
N HIS A 610 -33.52 20.95 37.96
CA HIS A 610 -33.78 20.71 36.53
C HIS A 610 -33.25 19.35 36.04
N TRP A 611 -32.94 18.42 36.95
CA TRP A 611 -32.37 17.11 36.58
C TRP A 611 -33.31 16.24 35.73
N TYR A 612 -34.62 16.52 35.74
CA TYR A 612 -35.64 15.85 34.93
C TYR A 612 -35.72 16.39 33.49
N ASP A 613 -35.04 17.49 33.17
CA ASP A 613 -35.07 18.06 31.83
C ASP A 613 -34.34 17.13 30.86
N ASP A 614 -35.10 16.50 29.96
CA ASP A 614 -34.56 15.53 29.00
C ASP A 614 -33.86 16.25 27.84
N VAL A 615 -32.70 16.83 28.14
CA VAL A 615 -31.78 17.44 27.16
C VAL A 615 -31.35 16.40 26.10
N MET A 616 -31.39 15.11 26.43
CA MET A 616 -31.00 13.99 25.55
C MET A 616 -32.08 13.62 24.51
N ALA A 617 -33.35 13.96 24.74
CA ALA A 617 -34.44 13.65 23.81
C ALA A 617 -34.45 14.53 22.55
N ARG A 618 -33.71 15.66 22.54
CA ARG A 618 -33.67 16.59 21.40
C ARG A 618 -32.53 16.27 20.43
N PRO A 619 -32.72 16.46 19.12
CA PRO A 619 -31.63 16.34 18.16
C PRO A 619 -30.62 17.49 18.32
N ILE A 620 -29.46 17.19 18.92
CA ILE A 620 -28.36 18.15 19.11
C ILE A 620 -27.45 18.14 17.89
N SER A 621 -27.24 19.30 17.25
CA SER A 621 -26.28 19.43 16.14
C SER A 621 -25.48 20.73 16.24
N PHE A 622 -24.17 20.59 16.35
CA PHE A 622 -23.21 21.70 16.42
C PHE A 622 -22.73 22.17 15.04
N PHE A 623 -23.13 21.52 13.94
CA PHE A 623 -22.84 22.05 12.61
C PHE A 623 -23.70 23.29 12.29
N PRO A 624 -23.13 24.31 11.64
CA PRO A 624 -23.89 25.46 11.15
C PRO A 624 -24.89 25.04 10.05
N ASP A 625 -26.09 25.66 10.05
CA ASP A 625 -27.12 25.45 9.03
C ASP A 625 -26.73 26.15 7.72
N HIS A 626 -25.79 25.55 6.99
CA HIS A 626 -25.47 25.96 5.61
C HIS A 626 -25.53 24.74 4.69
N GLY A 627 -26.41 24.84 3.69
CA GLY A 627 -26.61 23.82 2.67
C GLY A 627 -25.29 23.46 1.95
N ASP A 628 -25.06 22.16 1.80
CA ASP A 628 -24.15 21.50 0.85
C ASP A 628 -22.96 22.33 0.32
N GLY A 629 -22.11 22.82 1.23
CA GLY A 629 -20.78 23.30 0.89
C GLY A 629 -19.80 22.13 0.93
N ARG A 630 -19.33 21.66 -0.24
CA ARG A 630 -18.29 20.62 -0.38
C ARG A 630 -16.90 21.07 0.11
N GLY A 631 -16.80 21.67 1.30
CA GLY A 631 -15.56 21.83 2.04
C GLY A 631 -15.33 20.58 2.88
N ARG A 632 -14.63 19.59 2.30
CA ARG A 632 -14.31 18.34 3.02
C ARG A 632 -13.53 18.69 4.28
N ALA A 633 -14.08 18.27 5.41
CA ALA A 633 -13.37 18.23 6.67
C ALA A 633 -12.09 17.40 6.56
N PHE A 634 -11.23 17.56 7.56
CA PHE A 634 -10.01 16.77 7.74
C PHE A 634 -10.28 15.24 7.71
N PHE A 635 -11.52 14.77 7.95
CA PHE A 635 -11.94 13.38 7.74
C PHE A 635 -13.40 13.18 7.31
N PRO A 636 -13.71 12.08 6.57
CA PRO A 636 -15.07 11.55 6.42
C PRO A 636 -15.53 10.80 7.67
N SER A 637 -16.81 10.95 8.00
CA SER A 637 -17.48 10.45 9.20
C SER A 637 -17.46 8.92 9.37
N ARG A 638 -17.44 8.51 10.64
CA ARG A 638 -17.73 7.16 11.13
C ARG A 638 -19.27 7.04 11.15
N ARG A 639 -19.90 6.27 10.24
CA ARG A 639 -21.34 5.99 10.35
C ARG A 639 -21.56 5.05 11.54
N GLY A 640 -22.03 5.61 12.66
CA GLY A 640 -22.59 4.85 13.76
C GLY A 640 -23.91 4.19 13.36
N ARG A 641 -24.08 2.94 13.81
CA ARG A 641 -25.33 2.16 13.76
C ARG A 641 -26.24 2.60 14.90
N GLY A 642 -27.53 2.76 14.61
CA GLY A 642 -28.63 2.91 15.57
C GLY A 642 -29.63 3.96 15.08
N GLY A 643 -30.94 3.78 15.11
CA GLY A 643 -31.79 2.65 15.46
C GLY A 643 -33.11 2.81 14.67
N ILE A 644 -33.81 1.71 14.44
CA ILE A 644 -35.08 1.68 13.71
C ILE A 644 -36.17 2.22 14.63
N SER A 645 -36.63 3.45 14.40
CA SER A 645 -37.89 3.96 14.94
C SER A 645 -39.01 3.72 13.93
N ARG A 646 -39.95 2.85 14.33
CA ARG A 646 -41.21 2.57 13.62
C ARG A 646 -42.09 3.83 13.59
N GLY A 647 -42.54 4.23 12.40
CA GLY A 647 -43.59 5.23 12.20
C GLY A 647 -44.60 4.72 11.16
N ARG A 648 -45.85 4.57 11.57
CA ARG A 648 -47.02 4.17 10.77
C ARG A 648 -47.53 5.34 9.90
N GLY A 649 -48.15 5.00 8.76
CA GLY A 649 -48.92 5.89 7.87
C GLY A 649 -48.69 5.49 6.41
N ASP A 650 -49.29 4.44 5.87
CA ASP A 650 -50.69 4.21 5.45
C ASP A 650 -50.99 4.65 3.98
N LEU A 651 -51.61 3.70 3.27
CA LEU A 651 -52.30 3.72 1.95
C LEU A 651 -51.53 3.91 0.62
N GLY A 652 -51.58 2.86 -0.22
CA GLY A 652 -51.29 2.98 -1.67
C GLY A 652 -51.13 1.68 -2.47
N ARG A 653 -52.23 0.93 -2.69
CA ARG A 653 -52.42 -0.26 -3.54
C ARG A 653 -51.50 -0.41 -4.78
N ARG A 654 -50.92 -1.60 -5.00
CA ARG A 654 -51.34 -2.60 -6.04
C ARG A 654 -50.45 -3.86 -6.03
N ALA A 655 -51.08 -4.96 -6.43
CA ALA A 655 -50.70 -6.35 -6.25
C ALA A 655 -49.61 -6.88 -7.21
N GLY A 656 -48.96 -7.98 -6.81
CA GLY A 656 -48.09 -8.80 -7.65
C GLY A 656 -47.40 -9.90 -6.84
N SER A 657 -48.08 -11.04 -6.69
CA SER A 657 -47.71 -12.25 -5.96
C SER A 657 -46.41 -12.93 -6.40
N ALA A 658 -45.60 -13.41 -5.45
CA ALA A 658 -45.12 -14.80 -5.39
C ALA A 658 -44.32 -15.05 -4.10
N GLN A 659 -44.73 -16.09 -3.37
CA GLN A 659 -44.12 -16.61 -2.15
C GLN A 659 -42.70 -17.16 -2.40
N ASN A 660 -41.79 -16.98 -1.43
CA ASN A 660 -40.99 -18.08 -0.89
C ASN A 660 -40.26 -17.69 0.41
N SER A 661 -40.02 -18.73 1.18
CA SER A 661 -39.85 -18.82 2.62
C SER A 661 -38.46 -18.47 3.18
N TRP A 662 -38.52 -18.00 4.42
CA TRP A 662 -37.55 -17.86 5.51
C TRP A 662 -36.23 -18.66 5.51
N ASP A 663 -35.21 -17.93 6.00
CA ASP A 663 -34.15 -18.31 6.95
C ASP A 663 -32.94 -19.15 6.49
N THR A 664 -31.79 -18.46 6.36
CA THR A 664 -30.47 -18.94 6.80
C THR A 664 -29.49 -17.75 6.97
N PRO A 665 -28.59 -17.77 7.97
CA PRO A 665 -27.73 -16.63 8.33
C PRO A 665 -26.50 -16.49 7.41
N PRO A 666 -25.83 -15.32 7.36
CA PRO A 666 -24.64 -15.15 6.54
C PRO A 666 -23.44 -15.95 7.11
N PRO A 667 -22.64 -16.64 6.27
CA PRO A 667 -21.48 -17.38 6.75
C PRO A 667 -20.36 -16.43 7.18
N ARG A 668 -19.83 -16.66 8.38
CA ARG A 668 -18.55 -16.11 8.85
C ARG A 668 -17.43 -16.76 8.04
N LEU A 669 -16.72 -15.98 7.24
CA LEU A 669 -15.52 -16.45 6.53
C LEU A 669 -14.27 -16.01 7.28
N TYR A 670 -13.51 -17.04 7.68
CA TYR A 670 -12.26 -16.95 8.40
C TYR A 670 -11.13 -16.43 7.50
N THR A 671 -10.19 -15.76 8.15
CA THR A 671 -8.97 -15.14 7.65
C THR A 671 -8.10 -16.05 6.79
N HIS A 672 -7.77 -15.60 5.58
CA HIS A 672 -6.66 -16.15 4.77
C HIS A 672 -5.33 -15.85 5.47
N ILE A 673 -4.62 -16.91 5.87
CA ILE A 673 -3.20 -16.88 6.21
C ILE A 673 -2.47 -17.23 4.91
N ASN A 674 -1.97 -16.21 4.19
CA ASN A 674 -0.95 -16.42 3.18
C ASN A 674 0.40 -16.36 3.88
N SER A 675 1.06 -17.52 3.96
CA SER A 675 2.44 -17.67 4.35
C SER A 675 3.35 -16.91 3.38
N HIS A 676 4.24 -16.10 3.96
CA HIS A 676 5.38 -15.49 3.27
C HIS A 676 6.21 -16.53 2.51
N ILE A 677 6.33 -16.38 1.19
CA ILE A 677 7.51 -16.73 0.38
C ILE A 677 7.71 -15.62 -0.63
#